data_AF-A0A4P8IR48-F1
#
_entry.id   AF-A0A4P8IR48-F1
#
_cell.length_a   1.000
_cell.length_b   1.000
_cell.length_c   1.000
_cell.angle_alpha   90.00
_cell.angle_beta   90.00
_cell.angle_gamma   90.00
#
_symmetry.space_group_name_H-M   'P 1'
#
loop_
_entity.id
_entity.type
_entity.pdbx_description
1 polymer ?
#
loop_
_entity_poly.entity_id
_entity_poly.type
_entity_poly.pdbx_seq_one_letter_code
_entity_poly.pdbx_strand_id
1 'polypeptide(L)'
;MLVPLGGHRAFVNRAGFQDDSLAEVLGLQEWLAPEVDDFNPKTVRIQLRKLHKEWENQCSGAGLSACLDANVARLAKLVGLSATDCRILEFVAMLKSERLLDDTADWLGHLTSAKVIHVLAVLLDLPELEIRDALSTHGALVQSGLVSLDRGHPGTLSGKLELLSDQFADHIVSSEVDPVVLLRDMVAPAAPSQLKLSDYKHVRASLSVLRPYLRRALSSGRTGVNVLFHGAPGTGKSQLAKALAAALGCELFEVASEDGDGDPINGERRLRAFRAAQSFFGQRRAMIVFDEVEDVFNDGDNIFGRKSTAQTRKAWINRMLETNRVPTLWISNSVGCLDAAFVRRFDMVVELPVPPKSQRTKIIEGACGGLLDARAVDRVAESEMLAPAVVTRAASVVRAIRRDLGAERAAAAIELLISNTLEAQGHRAIRKSDPNRLPETYDPAFVHADADLTEVAAGLDRNKAGRLCLYGPPGTGKTAYGRWLAEKLGAPLHLRRASDLMSKWVGENEKNIARAFRQAEQEGAVLLIDEVDSFLQDRRDAQRSWEVSLVNEMLTQMESFAGVFVASTNLVDGLDQATLRRFDLKVKFGYMKPRQVWNLFRRHCRELALGAPSPDLQARLDRLQKVTPGDFAAVARQHRFRALTSPVGLIAALEAECAMKEGPKGTLGFL
;
A
#
# COMPACT_ATOMS: atom_id res chain seq x y z
N MET A 1 -24.36 -34.10 -28.43
CA MET A 1 -23.18 -33.48 -29.10
C MET A 1 -22.78 -34.17 -30.40
N LEU A 2 -22.43 -35.46 -30.37
CA LEU A 2 -21.87 -36.15 -31.55
C LEU A 2 -22.81 -36.13 -32.77
N VAL A 3 -24.08 -36.47 -32.60
CA VAL A 3 -25.04 -36.55 -33.72
C VAL A 3 -25.58 -35.18 -34.14
N PRO A 4 -26.30 -34.41 -33.29
CA PRO A 4 -27.00 -33.20 -33.71
C PRO A 4 -26.07 -32.06 -34.12
N LEU A 5 -24.87 -31.99 -33.54
CA LEU A 5 -23.88 -30.93 -33.81
C LEU A 5 -22.73 -31.39 -34.72
N GLY A 6 -22.79 -32.63 -35.22
CA GLY A 6 -21.82 -33.12 -36.21
C GLY A 6 -20.48 -33.62 -35.65
N GLY A 7 -20.29 -33.69 -34.32
CA GLY A 7 -19.05 -34.19 -33.70
C GLY A 7 -18.68 -35.63 -34.12
N HIS A 8 -19.66 -36.46 -34.50
CA HIS A 8 -19.45 -37.81 -35.04
C HIS A 8 -18.53 -37.85 -36.27
N ARG A 9 -18.37 -36.73 -36.99
CA ARG A 9 -17.48 -36.64 -38.15
C ARG A 9 -16.01 -36.68 -37.78
N ALA A 10 -15.66 -36.15 -36.61
CA ALA A 10 -14.31 -36.17 -36.06
C ALA A 10 -14.07 -37.44 -35.24
N PHE A 11 -15.06 -37.85 -34.45
CA PHE A 11 -15.00 -39.05 -33.60
C PHE A 11 -14.85 -40.36 -34.41
N VAL A 12 -15.58 -40.52 -35.52
CA VAL A 12 -15.49 -41.71 -36.40
C VAL A 12 -14.58 -41.40 -37.59
N ASN A 13 -13.37 -41.98 -37.61
CA ASN A 13 -12.37 -41.79 -38.66
C ASN A 13 -12.47 -42.89 -39.74
N ARG A 14 -11.45 -43.04 -40.61
CA ARG A 14 -11.47 -44.05 -41.69
C ARG A 14 -11.17 -45.47 -41.25
N ALA A 15 -10.52 -45.66 -40.10
CA ALA A 15 -9.98 -46.93 -39.63
C ALA A 15 -10.46 -47.32 -38.23
N GLY A 16 -11.33 -46.54 -37.59
CA GLY A 16 -11.81 -46.78 -36.22
C GLY A 16 -12.41 -45.53 -35.57
N PHE A 17 -12.38 -45.52 -34.24
CA PHE A 17 -12.76 -44.37 -33.42
C PHE A 17 -11.53 -43.58 -32.99
N GLN A 18 -11.73 -42.33 -32.60
CA GLN A 18 -10.69 -41.54 -31.93
C GLN A 18 -10.60 -41.82 -30.42
N ASP A 19 -11.66 -42.41 -29.85
CA ASP A 19 -11.73 -42.82 -28.45
C ASP A 19 -12.55 -44.11 -28.34
N ASP A 20 -11.84 -45.21 -28.08
CA ASP A 20 -12.43 -46.54 -27.99
C ASP A 20 -13.28 -46.72 -26.72
N SER A 21 -12.92 -46.05 -25.62
CA SER A 21 -13.69 -46.08 -24.37
C SER A 21 -15.04 -45.40 -24.54
N LEU A 22 -15.06 -44.26 -25.24
CA LEU A 22 -16.31 -43.59 -25.60
C LEU A 22 -17.16 -44.44 -26.56
N ALA A 23 -16.54 -45.13 -27.52
CA ALA A 23 -17.26 -46.04 -28.42
C ALA A 23 -17.93 -47.20 -27.66
N GLU A 24 -17.25 -47.78 -26.67
CA GLU A 24 -17.82 -48.82 -25.79
C GLU A 24 -19.02 -48.30 -24.99
N VAL A 25 -18.88 -47.13 -24.34
CA VAL A 25 -19.99 -46.48 -23.60
C VAL A 25 -21.18 -46.16 -24.51
N LEU A 26 -20.91 -45.83 -25.78
CA LEU A 26 -21.93 -45.56 -26.79
C LEU A 26 -22.61 -46.82 -27.36
N GLY A 27 -22.22 -48.03 -26.93
CA GLY A 27 -22.77 -49.27 -27.46
C GLY A 27 -22.22 -49.65 -28.84
N LEU A 28 -21.01 -49.18 -29.19
CA LEU A 28 -20.33 -49.44 -30.46
C LEU A 28 -19.16 -50.41 -30.32
N GLN A 29 -19.05 -51.14 -29.21
CA GLN A 29 -17.94 -52.07 -28.92
C GLN A 29 -17.72 -53.15 -30.00
N GLU A 30 -18.77 -53.52 -30.74
CA GLU A 30 -18.69 -54.46 -31.86
C GLU A 30 -17.75 -53.99 -32.99
N TRP A 31 -17.48 -52.68 -33.06
CA TRP A 31 -16.62 -52.06 -34.07
C TRP A 31 -15.18 -51.79 -33.59
N LEU A 32 -14.81 -52.17 -32.36
CA LEU A 32 -13.47 -51.95 -31.78
C LEU A 32 -12.43 -52.98 -32.22
N ALA A 33 -12.88 -54.20 -32.56
CA ALA A 33 -12.02 -55.26 -33.09
C ALA A 33 -12.68 -55.90 -34.33
N PRO A 34 -12.85 -55.14 -35.43
CA PRO A 34 -13.43 -55.68 -36.64
C PRO A 34 -12.51 -56.76 -37.22
N GLU A 35 -13.08 -57.82 -37.80
CA GLU A 35 -12.32 -58.70 -38.68
C GLU A 35 -11.69 -57.85 -39.80
N VAL A 36 -10.51 -58.23 -40.29
CA VAL A 36 -9.70 -57.41 -41.23
C VAL A 36 -10.57 -56.94 -42.40
N ASP A 37 -10.63 -55.62 -42.64
CA ASP A 37 -11.41 -54.88 -43.67
C ASP A 37 -12.92 -54.59 -43.41
N ASP A 38 -13.50 -54.89 -42.23
CA ASP A 38 -14.95 -54.69 -41.99
C ASP A 38 -15.38 -53.29 -41.49
N PHE A 39 -14.45 -52.40 -41.11
CA PHE A 39 -14.83 -51.10 -40.55
C PHE A 39 -15.34 -50.13 -41.62
N ASN A 40 -16.65 -49.87 -41.64
CA ASN A 40 -17.27 -48.88 -42.53
C ASN A 40 -17.78 -47.65 -41.76
N PRO A 41 -17.12 -46.47 -41.89
CA PRO A 41 -17.51 -45.25 -41.18
C PRO A 41 -18.94 -44.79 -41.48
N LYS A 42 -19.48 -45.08 -42.68
CA LYS A 42 -20.86 -44.73 -43.03
C LYS A 42 -21.85 -45.58 -42.22
N THR A 43 -21.61 -46.88 -42.13
CA THR A 43 -22.45 -47.82 -41.38
C THR A 43 -22.45 -47.48 -39.89
N VAL A 44 -21.27 -47.25 -39.31
CA VAL A 44 -21.11 -46.84 -37.91
C VAL A 44 -21.87 -45.54 -37.62
N ARG A 45 -21.78 -44.54 -38.51
CA ARG A 45 -22.52 -43.26 -38.34
C ARG A 45 -24.03 -43.43 -38.44
N ILE A 46 -24.53 -44.38 -39.23
CA ILE A 46 -25.96 -44.71 -39.29
C ILE A 46 -26.41 -45.37 -37.97
N GLN A 47 -25.63 -46.33 -37.46
CA GLN A 47 -25.90 -46.96 -36.16
C GLN A 47 -25.89 -45.94 -35.02
N LEU A 48 -24.90 -45.06 -34.95
CA LEU A 48 -24.83 -44.01 -33.94
C LEU A 48 -26.06 -43.07 -33.98
N ARG A 49 -26.59 -42.74 -35.16
CA ARG A 49 -27.85 -41.98 -35.30
C ARG A 49 -29.07 -42.76 -34.82
N LYS A 50 -29.09 -44.07 -35.04
CA LYS A 50 -30.16 -44.95 -34.57
C LYS A 50 -30.15 -45.01 -33.03
N LEU A 51 -28.99 -45.28 -32.44
CA LEU A 51 -28.78 -45.32 -30.99
C LEU A 51 -29.15 -43.98 -30.33
N HIS A 52 -28.74 -42.85 -30.92
CA HIS A 52 -29.14 -41.53 -30.44
C HIS A 52 -30.67 -41.36 -30.40
N LYS A 53 -31.39 -41.78 -31.45
CA LYS A 53 -32.85 -41.69 -31.48
C LYS A 53 -33.51 -42.61 -30.46
N GLU A 54 -32.95 -43.80 -30.25
CA GLU A 54 -33.43 -44.74 -29.23
C GLU A 54 -33.27 -44.17 -27.82
N TRP A 55 -32.11 -43.56 -27.51
CA TRP A 55 -31.88 -42.91 -26.23
C TRP A 55 -32.74 -41.67 -26.00
N GLU A 56 -32.95 -40.81 -27.00
CA GLU A 56 -33.87 -39.67 -26.89
C GLU A 56 -35.29 -40.13 -26.52
N ASN A 57 -35.75 -41.25 -27.09
CA ASN A 57 -37.06 -41.81 -26.75
C ASN A 57 -37.12 -42.46 -25.36
N GLN A 58 -35.97 -42.88 -24.80
CA GLN A 58 -35.87 -43.52 -23.48
C GLN A 58 -35.58 -42.51 -22.36
N CYS A 59 -34.99 -41.35 -22.68
CA CYS A 59 -34.55 -40.34 -21.72
C CYS A 59 -35.68 -39.55 -21.05
N SER A 60 -36.96 -39.77 -21.42
CA SER A 60 -38.12 -39.01 -20.92
C SER A 60 -38.38 -39.12 -19.39
N GLY A 61 -37.51 -39.78 -18.63
CA GLY A 61 -37.54 -39.86 -17.17
C GLY A 61 -36.16 -39.87 -16.48
N ALA A 62 -35.07 -39.60 -17.21
CA ALA A 62 -33.73 -39.53 -16.61
C ALA A 62 -33.53 -38.17 -15.92
N GLY A 63 -33.57 -38.15 -14.59
CA GLY A 63 -33.28 -36.95 -13.79
C GLY A 63 -31.78 -36.71 -13.64
N LEU A 64 -31.39 -35.46 -13.39
CA LEU A 64 -30.05 -35.14 -12.91
C LEU A 64 -29.81 -35.77 -11.53
N SER A 65 -28.55 -35.77 -11.08
CA SER A 65 -28.27 -36.18 -9.70
C SER A 65 -29.04 -35.29 -8.72
N ALA A 66 -29.59 -35.90 -7.66
CA ALA A 66 -30.36 -35.16 -6.65
C ALA A 66 -29.52 -34.03 -6.01
N CYS A 67 -28.21 -34.24 -5.86
CA CYS A 67 -27.28 -33.25 -5.35
C CYS A 67 -27.19 -32.02 -6.26
N LEU A 68 -27.00 -32.23 -7.57
CA LEU A 68 -26.88 -31.14 -8.54
C LEU A 68 -28.16 -30.29 -8.58
N ASP A 69 -29.31 -30.96 -8.69
CA ASP A 69 -30.62 -30.30 -8.73
C ASP A 69 -30.88 -29.47 -7.44
N ALA A 70 -30.63 -30.07 -6.26
CA ALA A 70 -30.78 -29.36 -4.99
C ALA A 70 -29.82 -28.17 -4.84
N ASN A 71 -28.57 -28.30 -5.28
CA ASN A 71 -27.58 -27.23 -5.22
C ASN A 71 -27.93 -26.08 -6.17
N VAL A 72 -28.30 -26.39 -7.42
CA VAL A 72 -28.70 -25.39 -8.42
C VAL A 72 -29.97 -24.68 -7.99
N ALA A 73 -30.97 -25.39 -7.44
CA ALA A 73 -32.17 -24.78 -6.90
C ALA A 73 -31.87 -23.80 -5.74
N ARG A 74 -30.95 -24.15 -4.84
CA ARG A 74 -30.48 -23.26 -3.77
C ARG A 74 -29.79 -22.01 -4.33
N LEU A 75 -28.92 -22.17 -5.32
CA LEU A 75 -28.26 -21.05 -6.00
C LEU A 75 -29.26 -20.16 -6.73
N ALA A 76 -30.19 -20.75 -7.45
CA ALA A 76 -31.23 -20.04 -8.18
C ALA A 76 -32.06 -19.14 -7.27
N LYS A 77 -32.45 -19.65 -6.09
CA LYS A 77 -33.15 -18.87 -5.07
C LYS A 77 -32.28 -17.75 -4.49
N LEU A 78 -30.98 -18.00 -4.30
CA LEU A 78 -30.06 -17.04 -3.70
C LEU A 78 -29.75 -15.86 -4.63
N VAL A 79 -29.39 -16.14 -5.89
CA VAL A 79 -28.91 -15.11 -6.84
C VAL A 79 -29.93 -14.73 -7.90
N GLY A 80 -31.10 -15.38 -7.92
CA GLY A 80 -32.22 -15.05 -8.82
C GLY A 80 -32.04 -15.59 -10.24
N LEU A 81 -31.65 -16.87 -10.38
CA LEU A 81 -31.48 -17.52 -11.68
C LEU A 81 -32.84 -17.95 -12.26
N SER A 82 -33.00 -17.78 -13.58
CA SER A 82 -34.12 -18.34 -14.33
C SER A 82 -33.98 -19.84 -14.56
N ALA A 83 -35.03 -20.50 -15.07
CA ALA A 83 -34.96 -21.91 -15.45
C ALA A 83 -33.86 -22.16 -16.51
N THR A 84 -33.73 -21.26 -17.49
CA THR A 84 -32.70 -21.33 -18.53
C THR A 84 -31.30 -21.16 -17.96
N ASP A 85 -31.11 -20.24 -17.01
CA ASP A 85 -29.83 -20.10 -16.29
C ASP A 85 -29.46 -21.37 -15.53
N CYS A 86 -30.43 -22.04 -14.88
CA CYS A 86 -30.23 -23.29 -14.16
C CYS A 86 -29.79 -24.42 -15.11
N ARG A 87 -30.50 -24.59 -16.22
CA ARG A 87 -30.16 -25.59 -17.25
C ARG A 87 -28.76 -25.40 -17.81
N ILE A 88 -28.34 -24.16 -18.05
CA ILE A 88 -26.98 -23.86 -18.50
C ILE A 88 -25.97 -24.21 -17.40
N LEU A 89 -26.22 -23.80 -16.15
CA LEU A 89 -25.32 -24.08 -15.02
C LEU A 89 -25.14 -25.59 -14.78
N GLU A 90 -26.24 -26.35 -14.79
CA GLU A 90 -26.24 -27.81 -14.65
C GLU A 90 -25.37 -28.47 -15.72
N PHE A 91 -25.58 -28.07 -16.98
CA PHE A 91 -24.80 -28.60 -18.10
C PHE A 91 -23.33 -28.23 -18.01
N VAL A 92 -23.00 -26.99 -17.66
CA VAL A 92 -21.59 -26.57 -17.52
C VAL A 92 -20.92 -27.29 -16.35
N ALA A 93 -21.61 -27.47 -15.23
CA ALA A 93 -21.11 -28.25 -14.10
C ALA A 93 -20.80 -29.69 -14.51
N MET A 94 -21.73 -30.36 -15.20
CA MET A 94 -21.51 -31.70 -15.73
C MET A 94 -20.37 -31.75 -16.75
N LEU A 95 -20.29 -30.78 -17.67
CA LEU A 95 -19.24 -30.70 -18.67
C LEU A 95 -17.84 -30.62 -18.02
N LYS A 96 -17.76 -29.97 -16.86
CA LYS A 96 -16.49 -29.81 -16.11
C LYS A 96 -16.19 -30.97 -15.18
N SER A 97 -17.19 -31.70 -14.69
CA SER A 97 -16.99 -32.84 -13.78
C SER A 97 -16.84 -34.17 -14.51
N GLU A 98 -17.46 -34.35 -15.67
CA GLU A 98 -17.50 -35.63 -16.40
C GLU A 98 -16.49 -35.65 -17.57
N ARG A 99 -15.40 -36.41 -17.40
CA ARG A 99 -14.30 -36.51 -18.37
C ARG A 99 -14.78 -36.86 -19.79
N LEU A 100 -15.63 -37.90 -19.91
CA LEU A 100 -16.12 -38.34 -21.22
C LEU A 100 -16.98 -37.26 -21.91
N LEU A 101 -17.70 -36.43 -21.14
CA LEU A 101 -18.50 -35.34 -21.70
C LEU A 101 -17.61 -34.19 -22.19
N ASP A 102 -16.54 -33.88 -21.45
CA ASP A 102 -15.52 -32.90 -21.83
C ASP A 102 -14.78 -33.32 -23.11
N ASP A 103 -14.25 -34.55 -23.12
CA ASP A 103 -13.59 -35.17 -24.28
C ASP A 103 -14.53 -35.19 -25.51
N THR A 104 -15.82 -35.45 -25.29
CA THR A 104 -16.84 -35.42 -26.35
C THR A 104 -17.04 -34.02 -26.93
N ALA A 105 -16.98 -32.99 -26.09
CA ALA A 105 -17.19 -31.61 -26.47
C ALA A 105 -16.03 -31.05 -27.31
N ASP A 106 -14.81 -31.54 -27.11
CA ASP A 106 -13.63 -31.16 -27.89
C ASP A 106 -13.76 -31.52 -29.38
N TRP A 107 -14.52 -32.57 -29.72
CA TRP A 107 -14.80 -32.94 -31.11
C TRP A 107 -15.66 -31.93 -31.88
N LEU A 108 -16.24 -30.93 -31.21
CA LEU A 108 -16.89 -29.80 -31.87
C LEU A 108 -15.88 -28.80 -32.47
N GLY A 109 -14.60 -28.93 -32.12
CA GLY A 109 -13.51 -28.07 -32.56
C GLY A 109 -13.58 -26.66 -31.95
N HIS A 110 -12.90 -25.71 -32.59
CA HIS A 110 -12.86 -24.34 -32.11
C HIS A 110 -14.17 -23.58 -32.42
N LEU A 111 -14.83 -23.12 -31.36
CA LEU A 111 -16.10 -22.43 -31.38
C LEU A 111 -15.90 -20.93 -31.13
N THR A 112 -16.63 -20.09 -31.87
CA THR A 112 -16.83 -18.68 -31.51
C THR A 112 -17.93 -18.59 -30.46
N SER A 113 -18.07 -17.45 -29.76
CA SER A 113 -19.12 -17.28 -28.76
C SER A 113 -20.54 -17.45 -29.33
N ALA A 114 -20.76 -17.06 -30.59
CA ALA A 114 -22.03 -17.31 -31.28
C ALA A 114 -22.29 -18.80 -31.51
N LYS A 115 -21.25 -19.57 -31.87
CA LYS A 115 -21.37 -21.03 -32.02
C LYS A 115 -21.62 -21.72 -30.68
N VAL A 116 -21.01 -21.25 -29.60
CA VAL A 116 -21.29 -21.78 -28.23
C VAL A 116 -22.76 -21.61 -27.87
N ILE A 117 -23.35 -20.43 -28.13
CA ILE A 117 -24.78 -20.19 -27.89
C ILE A 117 -25.64 -21.16 -28.71
N HIS A 118 -25.35 -21.35 -30.00
CA HIS A 118 -26.06 -22.30 -30.84
C HIS A 118 -25.91 -23.75 -30.34
N VAL A 119 -24.71 -24.15 -29.94
CA VAL A 119 -24.42 -25.47 -29.37
C VAL A 119 -25.26 -25.71 -28.13
N LEU A 120 -25.30 -24.76 -27.18
CA LEU A 120 -26.12 -24.87 -25.97
C LEU A 120 -27.62 -24.90 -26.27
N ALA A 121 -28.09 -24.12 -27.24
CA ALA A 121 -29.49 -24.13 -27.66
C ALA A 121 -29.93 -25.53 -28.15
N VAL A 122 -29.09 -26.18 -28.96
CA VAL A 122 -29.35 -27.54 -29.46
C VAL A 122 -29.23 -28.59 -28.37
N LEU A 123 -28.24 -28.48 -27.47
CA LEU A 123 -28.01 -29.49 -26.43
C LEU A 123 -29.02 -29.44 -25.28
N LEU A 124 -29.52 -28.25 -24.95
CA LEU A 124 -30.46 -28.04 -23.86
C LEU A 124 -31.92 -28.04 -24.34
N ASP A 125 -32.14 -28.12 -25.65
CA ASP A 125 -33.45 -27.94 -26.31
C ASP A 125 -34.14 -26.63 -25.86
N LEU A 126 -33.38 -25.54 -25.87
CA LEU A 126 -33.82 -24.22 -25.44
C LEU A 126 -33.70 -23.18 -26.58
N PRO A 127 -34.57 -22.15 -26.62
CA PRO A 127 -34.48 -21.12 -27.63
C PRO A 127 -33.13 -20.39 -27.58
N GLU A 128 -32.51 -20.18 -28.75
CA GLU A 128 -31.19 -19.53 -28.84
C GLU A 128 -31.18 -18.11 -28.23
N LEU A 129 -32.31 -17.40 -28.33
CA LEU A 129 -32.51 -16.09 -27.71
C LEU A 129 -32.38 -16.13 -26.18
N GLU A 130 -32.97 -17.13 -25.52
CA GLU A 130 -32.89 -17.25 -24.06
C GLU A 130 -31.47 -17.59 -23.59
N ILE A 131 -30.78 -18.49 -24.29
CA ILE A 131 -29.37 -18.81 -24.02
C ILE A 131 -28.50 -17.55 -24.18
N ARG A 132 -28.74 -16.78 -25.24
CA ARG A 132 -28.02 -15.53 -25.51
C ARG A 132 -28.23 -14.51 -24.40
N ASP A 133 -29.45 -14.38 -23.90
CA ASP A 133 -29.80 -13.46 -22.82
C ASP A 133 -29.17 -13.88 -21.49
N ALA A 134 -29.22 -15.17 -21.15
CA ALA A 134 -28.59 -15.76 -19.97
C ALA A 134 -27.06 -15.55 -19.94
N LEU A 135 -26.40 -15.79 -21.09
CA LEU A 135 -24.94 -15.61 -21.26
C LEU A 135 -24.54 -14.18 -21.66
N SER A 136 -25.49 -13.25 -21.71
CA SER A 136 -25.21 -11.84 -21.95
C SER A 136 -24.47 -11.23 -20.76
N THR A 137 -23.83 -10.08 -20.96
CA THR A 137 -23.22 -9.34 -19.84
C THR A 137 -24.25 -8.84 -18.83
N HIS A 138 -25.55 -8.93 -19.12
CA HIS A 138 -26.66 -8.46 -18.29
C HIS A 138 -27.49 -9.61 -17.69
N GLY A 139 -27.30 -10.85 -18.18
CA GLY A 139 -28.01 -12.03 -17.72
C GLY A 139 -27.68 -12.38 -16.27
N ALA A 140 -28.64 -12.93 -15.55
CA ALA A 140 -28.51 -13.24 -14.13
C ALA A 140 -27.36 -14.23 -13.86
N LEU A 141 -27.20 -15.26 -14.71
CA LEU A 141 -26.13 -16.24 -14.59
C LEU A 141 -24.75 -15.60 -14.68
N VAL A 142 -24.49 -14.79 -15.70
CA VAL A 142 -23.22 -14.07 -15.81
C VAL A 142 -23.07 -13.04 -14.69
N GLN A 143 -24.14 -12.32 -14.33
CA GLN A 143 -24.17 -11.35 -13.23
C GLN A 143 -23.86 -11.95 -11.86
N SER A 144 -24.25 -13.20 -11.64
CA SER A 144 -23.93 -13.94 -10.43
C SER A 144 -22.45 -14.32 -10.33
N GLY A 145 -21.71 -14.33 -11.46
CA GLY A 145 -20.33 -14.79 -11.52
C GLY A 145 -20.15 -16.31 -11.57
N LEU A 146 -21.24 -17.09 -11.50
CA LEU A 146 -21.21 -18.56 -11.49
C LEU A 146 -20.67 -19.16 -12.80
N VAL A 147 -21.07 -18.58 -13.94
CA VAL A 147 -20.59 -18.97 -15.27
C VAL A 147 -20.14 -17.71 -16.02
N SER A 148 -19.06 -17.84 -16.77
CA SER A 148 -18.60 -16.82 -17.70
C SER A 148 -18.31 -17.42 -19.07
N LEU A 149 -18.53 -16.60 -20.10
CA LEU A 149 -18.28 -16.97 -21.50
C LEU A 149 -17.07 -16.19 -22.00
N ASP A 150 -16.01 -16.89 -22.40
CA ASP A 150 -14.90 -16.24 -23.10
C ASP A 150 -15.36 -15.73 -24.48
N ARG A 151 -15.12 -14.45 -24.71
CA ARG A 151 -15.48 -13.76 -25.95
C ARG A 151 -14.26 -13.35 -26.78
N GLY A 152 -13.05 -13.63 -26.31
CA GLY A 152 -11.80 -13.21 -26.95
C GLY A 152 -11.50 -14.00 -28.22
N HIS A 153 -11.13 -15.28 -28.07
CA HIS A 153 -10.65 -16.11 -29.18
C HIS A 153 -11.49 -17.38 -29.35
N PRO A 154 -11.56 -17.95 -30.57
CA PRO A 154 -12.15 -19.28 -30.75
C PRO A 154 -11.45 -20.32 -29.86
N GLY A 155 -12.22 -21.21 -29.24
CA GLY A 155 -11.73 -22.18 -28.25
C GLY A 155 -12.65 -23.39 -28.18
N THR A 156 -12.29 -24.41 -27.40
CA THR A 156 -13.17 -25.57 -27.17
C THR A 156 -14.41 -25.17 -26.38
N LEU A 157 -15.48 -25.95 -26.43
CA LEU A 157 -16.72 -25.61 -25.69
C LEU A 157 -16.45 -25.43 -24.19
N SER A 158 -15.71 -26.36 -23.60
CA SER A 158 -15.31 -26.34 -22.20
C SER A 158 -14.37 -25.17 -21.89
N GLY A 159 -13.37 -24.90 -22.75
CA GLY A 159 -12.46 -23.77 -22.56
C GLY A 159 -13.17 -22.41 -22.63
N LYS A 160 -14.30 -22.31 -23.34
CA LYS A 160 -15.07 -21.07 -23.45
C LYS A 160 -16.07 -20.85 -22.33
N LEU A 161 -16.47 -21.90 -21.61
CA LEU A 161 -17.43 -21.84 -20.51
C LEU A 161 -16.68 -22.07 -19.19
N GLU A 162 -16.41 -20.99 -18.48
CA GLU A 162 -15.63 -21.03 -17.24
C GLU A 162 -16.54 -20.87 -16.02
N LEU A 163 -16.36 -21.74 -15.03
CA LEU A 163 -17.01 -21.67 -13.72
C LEU A 163 -16.20 -20.79 -12.76
N LEU A 164 -16.69 -20.65 -11.52
CA LEU A 164 -16.01 -19.92 -10.45
C LEU A 164 -14.63 -20.48 -10.10
N SER A 165 -14.54 -21.81 -10.01
CA SER A 165 -13.33 -22.58 -9.81
C SER A 165 -13.54 -23.99 -10.36
N ASP A 166 -12.47 -24.76 -10.54
CA ASP A 166 -12.59 -26.14 -11.00
C ASP A 166 -13.25 -27.02 -9.91
N GLN A 167 -12.90 -26.80 -8.64
CA GLN A 167 -13.53 -27.47 -7.49
C GLN A 167 -15.02 -27.15 -7.32
N PHE A 168 -15.49 -26.01 -7.87
CA PHE A 168 -16.92 -25.67 -7.84
C PHE A 168 -17.76 -26.70 -8.60
N ALA A 169 -17.26 -27.20 -9.74
CA ALA A 169 -17.95 -28.22 -10.52
C ALA A 169 -18.09 -29.54 -9.74
N ASP A 170 -17.02 -29.95 -9.08
CA ASP A 170 -17.02 -31.20 -8.31
C ASP A 170 -17.95 -31.09 -7.10
N HIS A 171 -17.89 -29.98 -6.36
CA HIS A 171 -18.73 -29.78 -5.18
C HIS A 171 -20.22 -29.69 -5.52
N ILE A 172 -20.58 -28.99 -6.61
CA ILE A 172 -22.00 -28.84 -6.98
C ILE A 172 -22.62 -30.16 -7.42
N VAL A 173 -21.84 -31.10 -7.98
CA VAL A 173 -22.33 -32.40 -8.45
C VAL A 173 -22.30 -33.48 -7.36
N SER A 174 -21.27 -33.48 -6.50
CA SER A 174 -20.97 -34.63 -5.61
C SER A 174 -21.61 -34.59 -4.22
N SER A 175 -21.93 -33.42 -3.68
CA SER A 175 -22.40 -33.30 -2.30
C SER A 175 -23.41 -32.17 -2.12
N GLU A 176 -24.30 -32.29 -1.14
CA GLU A 176 -25.18 -31.19 -0.76
C GLU A 176 -24.40 -30.16 0.07
N VAL A 177 -24.15 -28.99 -0.51
CA VAL A 177 -23.28 -27.96 0.07
C VAL A 177 -24.06 -26.65 0.25
N ASP A 178 -23.81 -25.94 1.36
CA ASP A 178 -24.32 -24.57 1.50
C ASP A 178 -23.68 -23.68 0.41
N PRO A 179 -24.46 -22.86 -0.32
CA PRO A 179 -23.92 -21.99 -1.37
C PRO A 179 -22.68 -21.19 -0.97
N VAL A 180 -22.56 -20.76 0.30
CA VAL A 180 -21.39 -20.00 0.76
C VAL A 180 -20.12 -20.85 0.81
N VAL A 181 -20.24 -22.15 1.07
CA VAL A 181 -19.09 -23.08 1.09
C VAL A 181 -18.54 -23.27 -0.33
N LEU A 182 -19.36 -23.11 -1.38
CA LEU A 182 -18.90 -23.14 -2.77
C LEU A 182 -17.93 -21.99 -3.12
N LEU A 183 -17.82 -20.97 -2.26
CA LEU A 183 -16.90 -19.85 -2.44
C LEU A 183 -15.59 -20.00 -1.64
N ARG A 184 -15.41 -21.07 -0.85
CA ARG A 184 -14.37 -21.15 0.19
C ARG A 184 -12.95 -20.82 -0.26
N ASP A 185 -12.58 -21.22 -1.48
CA ASP A 185 -11.22 -21.04 -2.02
C ASP A 185 -11.05 -19.71 -2.78
N MET A 186 -12.14 -18.97 -2.96
CA MET A 186 -12.16 -17.70 -3.68
C MET A 186 -12.49 -16.52 -2.76
N VAL A 187 -13.28 -16.77 -1.71
CA VAL A 187 -13.77 -15.79 -0.76
C VAL A 187 -13.90 -16.43 0.61
N ALA A 188 -13.11 -15.93 1.57
CA ALA A 188 -13.04 -16.49 2.91
C ALA A 188 -13.54 -15.50 3.97
N PRO A 189 -14.14 -15.97 5.08
CA PRO A 189 -14.38 -15.11 6.23
C PRO A 189 -13.05 -14.53 6.76
N ALA A 190 -13.01 -13.22 6.95
CA ALA A 190 -11.83 -12.54 7.43
C ALA A 190 -11.54 -12.92 8.90
N ALA A 191 -10.27 -13.19 9.21
CA ALA A 191 -9.85 -13.44 10.59
C ALA A 191 -10.15 -12.24 11.52
N PRO A 192 -10.36 -12.47 12.83
CA PRO A 192 -10.61 -11.40 13.79
C PRO A 192 -9.52 -10.33 13.79
N SER A 193 -9.93 -9.08 14.02
CA SER A 193 -9.00 -7.96 14.14
C SER A 193 -8.10 -8.12 15.36
N GLN A 194 -6.80 -7.87 15.18
CA GLN A 194 -5.84 -7.74 16.27
C GLN A 194 -5.84 -6.31 16.86
N LEU A 195 -6.28 -5.33 16.08
CA LEU A 195 -6.35 -3.91 16.46
C LEU A 195 -7.79 -3.45 16.71
N LYS A 196 -7.96 -2.41 17.53
CA LYS A 196 -9.26 -1.76 17.77
C LYS A 196 -9.32 -0.42 17.06
N LEU A 197 -10.52 0.11 16.81
CA LEU A 197 -10.68 1.46 16.23
C LEU A 197 -10.02 2.56 17.08
N SER A 198 -9.86 2.35 18.39
CA SER A 198 -9.12 3.26 19.28
C SER A 198 -7.64 3.37 18.95
N ASP A 199 -7.09 2.38 18.24
CA ASP A 199 -5.68 2.32 17.83
C ASP A 199 -5.43 3.04 16.51
N TYR A 200 -6.44 3.73 15.96
CA TYR A 200 -6.37 4.49 14.70
C TYR A 200 -6.65 5.99 14.92
N LYS A 201 -6.11 6.56 16.00
CA LYS A 201 -6.35 7.98 16.37
C LYS A 201 -5.94 8.97 15.27
N HIS A 202 -4.85 8.71 14.56
CA HIS A 202 -4.35 9.54 13.46
C HIS A 202 -5.32 9.65 12.28
N VAL A 203 -6.25 8.70 12.08
CA VAL A 203 -7.31 8.77 11.05
C VAL A 203 -8.70 8.98 11.65
N ARG A 204 -8.79 9.48 12.90
CA ARG A 204 -10.07 9.67 13.60
C ARG A 204 -11.06 10.56 12.84
N ALA A 205 -10.56 11.59 12.14
CA ALA A 205 -11.39 12.47 11.33
C ALA A 205 -12.08 11.72 10.17
N SER A 206 -11.35 10.85 9.47
CA SER A 206 -11.94 10.00 8.42
C SER A 206 -12.91 8.98 8.99
N LEU A 207 -12.57 8.37 10.13
CA LEU A 207 -13.41 7.36 10.79
C LEU A 207 -14.70 7.92 11.38
N SER A 208 -14.74 9.19 11.78
CA SER A 208 -15.95 9.82 12.31
C SER A 208 -17.04 9.98 11.25
N VAL A 209 -16.66 10.07 9.97
CA VAL A 209 -17.58 10.11 8.82
C VAL A 209 -17.84 8.70 8.29
N LEU A 210 -16.79 7.90 8.12
CA LEU A 210 -16.88 6.57 7.51
C LEU A 210 -17.76 5.61 8.32
N ARG A 211 -17.62 5.58 9.64
CA ARG A 211 -18.35 4.63 10.48
C ARG A 211 -19.87 4.85 10.43
N PRO A 212 -20.41 6.09 10.61
CA PRO A 212 -21.83 6.35 10.39
C PRO A 212 -22.30 6.04 8.97
N TYR A 213 -21.49 6.37 7.94
CA TYR A 213 -21.81 6.09 6.55
C TYR A 213 -22.01 4.59 6.29
N LEU A 214 -21.03 3.76 6.66
CA LEU A 214 -21.12 2.30 6.52
C LEU A 214 -22.25 1.70 7.34
N ARG A 215 -22.48 2.19 8.58
CA ARG A 215 -23.62 1.75 9.40
C ARG A 215 -24.96 1.99 8.68
N ARG A 216 -25.14 3.20 8.13
CA ARG A 216 -26.37 3.57 7.40
C ARG A 216 -26.51 2.69 6.15
N ALA A 217 -25.43 2.56 5.36
CA ALA A 217 -25.40 1.73 4.16
C ALA A 217 -25.81 0.28 4.43
N LEU A 218 -25.23 -0.35 5.46
CA LEU A 218 -25.58 -1.71 5.88
C LEU A 218 -27.04 -1.83 6.33
N SER A 219 -27.56 -0.82 7.06
CA SER A 219 -28.94 -0.85 7.54
C SER A 219 -30.00 -0.59 6.45
N SER A 220 -29.66 0.20 5.42
CA SER A 220 -30.59 0.58 4.36
C SER A 220 -30.47 -0.29 3.11
N GLY A 221 -29.51 -1.22 3.06
CA GLY A 221 -29.19 -1.99 1.84
C GLY A 221 -28.75 -1.09 0.69
N ARG A 222 -28.02 0.00 0.98
CA ARG A 222 -27.57 0.93 -0.07
C ARG A 222 -26.61 0.20 -1.02
N THR A 223 -26.90 0.25 -2.31
CA THR A 223 -26.02 -0.26 -3.36
C THR A 223 -24.98 0.79 -3.76
N GLY A 224 -23.90 0.35 -4.42
CA GLY A 224 -22.86 1.24 -4.92
C GLY A 224 -21.85 1.68 -3.86
N VAL A 225 -21.81 1.01 -2.70
CA VAL A 225 -21.02 1.47 -1.54
C VAL A 225 -19.57 0.98 -1.65
N ASN A 226 -18.65 1.89 -1.94
CA ASN A 226 -17.23 1.58 -2.15
C ASN A 226 -16.33 2.55 -1.39
N VAL A 227 -15.42 1.99 -0.60
CA VAL A 227 -14.47 2.76 0.20
C VAL A 227 -13.06 2.28 -0.12
N LEU A 228 -12.18 3.21 -0.48
CA LEU A 228 -10.77 2.92 -0.76
C LEU A 228 -9.90 3.25 0.45
N PHE A 229 -9.13 2.29 0.92
CA PHE A 229 -8.04 2.47 1.88
C PHE A 229 -6.71 2.43 1.16
N HIS A 230 -5.90 3.48 1.32
CA HIS A 230 -4.58 3.53 0.72
C HIS A 230 -3.52 4.01 1.71
N GLY A 231 -2.27 3.63 1.48
CA GLY A 231 -1.15 4.04 2.32
C GLY A 231 -0.01 3.05 2.23
N ALA A 232 1.13 3.40 2.84
CA ALA A 232 2.33 2.57 2.76
C ALA A 232 2.09 1.12 3.23
N PRO A 233 2.87 0.14 2.74
CA PRO A 233 2.79 -1.24 3.21
C PRO A 233 2.97 -1.32 4.74
N GLY A 234 2.17 -2.18 5.39
CA GLY A 234 2.30 -2.41 6.83
C GLY A 234 1.71 -1.34 7.77
N THR A 235 0.99 -0.32 7.25
CA THR A 235 0.28 0.68 8.08
C THR A 235 -0.98 0.14 8.78
N GLY A 236 -1.38 -1.10 8.49
CA GLY A 236 -2.52 -1.75 9.14
C GLY A 236 -3.86 -1.55 8.44
N LYS A 237 -3.87 -1.38 7.11
CA LYS A 237 -5.09 -1.22 6.28
C LYS A 237 -6.07 -2.40 6.43
N SER A 238 -5.59 -3.63 6.25
CA SER A 238 -6.43 -4.83 6.38
C SER A 238 -6.91 -5.05 7.83
N GLN A 239 -6.11 -4.63 8.82
CA GLN A 239 -6.53 -4.61 10.23
C GLN A 239 -7.62 -3.56 10.50
N LEU A 240 -7.59 -2.40 9.84
CA LEU A 240 -8.64 -1.38 9.97
C LEU A 240 -9.97 -1.89 9.43
N ALA A 241 -9.95 -2.56 8.27
CA ALA A 241 -11.14 -3.20 7.69
C ALA A 241 -11.77 -4.21 8.67
N LYS A 242 -10.94 -5.08 9.25
CA LYS A 242 -11.34 -6.06 10.28
C LYS A 242 -11.90 -5.38 11.53
N ALA A 243 -11.26 -4.32 12.02
CA ALA A 243 -11.72 -3.55 13.18
C ALA A 243 -13.06 -2.82 12.92
N LEU A 244 -13.26 -2.29 11.71
CA LEU A 244 -14.51 -1.64 11.30
C LEU A 244 -15.67 -2.62 11.26
N ALA A 245 -15.47 -3.80 10.66
CA ALA A 245 -16.50 -4.84 10.62
C ALA A 245 -16.95 -5.27 12.02
N ALA A 246 -15.97 -5.54 12.90
CA ALA A 246 -16.25 -5.88 14.29
C ALA A 246 -17.03 -4.76 15.02
N ALA A 247 -16.64 -3.49 14.82
CA ALA A 247 -17.30 -2.34 15.44
C ALA A 247 -18.69 -2.00 14.85
N LEU A 248 -19.01 -2.53 13.67
CA LEU A 248 -20.31 -2.43 13.00
C LEU A 248 -21.18 -3.66 13.24
N GLY A 249 -20.63 -4.73 13.81
CA GLY A 249 -21.34 -5.99 14.05
C GLY A 249 -21.80 -6.66 12.76
N CYS A 250 -20.93 -6.70 11.75
CA CYS A 250 -21.20 -7.35 10.47
C CYS A 250 -20.11 -8.38 10.13
N GLU A 251 -20.46 -9.36 9.31
CA GLU A 251 -19.48 -10.30 8.77
C GLU A 251 -18.55 -9.59 7.79
N LEU A 252 -17.31 -10.05 7.69
CA LEU A 252 -16.32 -9.54 6.74
C LEU A 252 -15.78 -10.72 5.93
N PHE A 253 -15.85 -10.59 4.61
CA PHE A 253 -15.33 -11.59 3.68
C PHE A 253 -14.18 -11.00 2.88
N GLU A 254 -13.14 -11.77 2.64
CA GLU A 254 -11.92 -11.36 1.95
C GLU A 254 -11.81 -12.13 0.63
N VAL A 255 -11.62 -11.42 -0.48
CA VAL A 255 -11.38 -12.04 -1.79
C VAL A 255 -9.96 -12.57 -1.82
N ALA A 256 -9.81 -13.87 -2.07
CA ALA A 256 -8.53 -14.54 -2.06
C ALA A 256 -7.56 -13.97 -3.10
N SER A 257 -6.28 -13.91 -2.74
CA SER A 257 -5.15 -13.60 -3.64
C SER A 257 -4.45 -14.86 -4.14
N GLU A 258 -4.62 -15.98 -3.44
CA GLU A 258 -4.04 -17.29 -3.71
C GLU A 258 -5.18 -18.33 -3.76
N ASP A 259 -5.06 -19.34 -4.61
CA ASP A 259 -6.04 -20.43 -4.70
C ASP A 259 -5.79 -21.51 -3.62
N GLY A 260 -6.57 -22.60 -3.67
CA GLY A 260 -6.48 -23.68 -2.70
C GLY A 260 -5.13 -24.41 -2.67
N ASP A 261 -4.33 -24.29 -3.75
CA ASP A 261 -2.99 -24.86 -3.88
C ASP A 261 -1.88 -23.86 -3.48
N GLY A 262 -2.27 -22.61 -3.19
CA GLY A 262 -1.36 -21.51 -2.82
C GLY A 262 -0.78 -20.75 -4.01
N ASP A 263 -1.29 -21.00 -5.22
CA ASP A 263 -0.84 -20.31 -6.43
C ASP A 263 -1.53 -18.93 -6.58
N PRO A 264 -0.84 -17.89 -7.06
CA PRO A 264 -1.42 -16.57 -7.24
C PRO A 264 -2.61 -16.56 -8.20
N ILE A 265 -3.75 -16.01 -7.75
CA ILE A 265 -4.96 -15.86 -8.56
C ILE A 265 -4.84 -14.61 -9.43
N ASN A 266 -5.02 -14.76 -10.75
CA ASN A 266 -5.04 -13.63 -11.66
C ASN A 266 -6.19 -12.64 -11.37
N GLY A 267 -6.01 -11.37 -11.74
CA GLY A 267 -6.99 -10.31 -11.45
C GLY A 267 -8.39 -10.56 -12.03
N GLU A 268 -8.52 -11.30 -13.15
CA GLU A 268 -9.83 -11.64 -13.72
C GLU A 268 -10.60 -12.64 -12.84
N ARG A 269 -9.94 -13.69 -12.36
CA ARG A 269 -10.52 -14.67 -11.44
C ARG A 269 -10.90 -14.03 -10.11
N ARG A 270 -10.05 -13.15 -9.56
CA ARG A 270 -10.36 -12.36 -8.34
C ARG A 270 -11.59 -11.47 -8.52
N LEU A 271 -11.74 -10.84 -9.69
CA LEU A 271 -12.92 -10.04 -10.03
C LEU A 271 -14.21 -10.87 -10.17
N ARG A 272 -14.12 -12.11 -10.67
CA ARG A 272 -15.27 -13.03 -10.70
C ARG A 272 -15.66 -13.50 -9.31
N ALA A 273 -14.69 -13.85 -8.48
CA ALA A 273 -14.92 -14.18 -7.07
C ALA A 273 -15.61 -13.03 -6.33
N PHE A 274 -15.14 -11.81 -6.52
CA PHE A 274 -15.77 -10.61 -5.99
C PHE A 274 -17.23 -10.47 -6.45
N ARG A 275 -17.53 -10.70 -7.73
CA ARG A 275 -18.89 -10.65 -8.27
C ARG A 275 -19.81 -11.71 -7.66
N ALA A 276 -19.31 -12.93 -7.48
CA ALA A 276 -20.05 -13.98 -6.79
C ALA A 276 -20.29 -13.60 -5.33
N ALA A 277 -19.29 -13.08 -4.62
CA ALA A 277 -19.47 -12.59 -3.25
C ALA A 277 -20.57 -11.52 -3.15
N GLN A 278 -20.60 -10.56 -4.08
CA GLN A 278 -21.64 -9.52 -4.13
C GLN A 278 -23.05 -10.09 -4.29
N SER A 279 -23.20 -11.16 -5.06
CA SER A 279 -24.48 -11.83 -5.28
C SER A 279 -24.88 -12.70 -4.08
N PHE A 280 -23.95 -13.51 -3.57
CA PHE A 280 -24.20 -14.49 -2.51
C PHE A 280 -24.42 -13.84 -1.14
N PHE A 281 -23.72 -12.74 -0.87
CA PHE A 281 -23.82 -12.02 0.40
C PHE A 281 -24.78 -10.83 0.35
N GLY A 282 -25.47 -10.62 -0.78
CA GLY A 282 -26.37 -9.48 -0.98
C GLY A 282 -27.56 -9.43 -0.01
N GLN A 283 -27.92 -10.55 0.61
CA GLN A 283 -28.97 -10.63 1.64
C GLN A 283 -28.41 -10.69 3.08
N ARG A 284 -27.08 -10.70 3.25
CA ARG A 284 -26.42 -10.76 4.56
C ARG A 284 -26.00 -9.38 5.02
N ARG A 285 -25.91 -9.22 6.34
CA ARG A 285 -25.25 -8.04 6.94
C ARG A 285 -23.74 -8.25 6.91
N ALA A 286 -23.16 -8.09 5.73
CA ALA A 286 -21.75 -8.37 5.45
C ALA A 286 -21.06 -7.20 4.75
N MET A 287 -19.74 -7.22 4.77
CA MET A 287 -18.87 -6.38 3.93
C MET A 287 -17.84 -7.26 3.23
N ILE A 288 -17.31 -6.78 2.11
CA ILE A 288 -16.25 -7.46 1.37
C ILE A 288 -14.96 -6.63 1.41
N VAL A 289 -13.83 -7.29 1.60
CA VAL A 289 -12.49 -6.73 1.44
C VAL A 289 -11.91 -7.25 0.14
N PHE A 290 -11.40 -6.33 -0.67
CA PHE A 290 -10.57 -6.62 -1.82
C PHE A 290 -9.19 -6.02 -1.55
N ASP A 291 -8.22 -6.85 -1.16
CA ASP A 291 -6.83 -6.41 -0.93
C ASP A 291 -6.02 -6.40 -2.22
N GLU A 292 -4.92 -5.66 -2.26
CA GLU A 292 -4.01 -5.57 -3.43
C GLU A 292 -4.75 -5.24 -4.74
N VAL A 293 -5.56 -4.18 -4.71
CA VAL A 293 -6.34 -3.75 -5.88
C VAL A 293 -5.46 -3.43 -7.09
N GLU A 294 -4.20 -3.08 -6.87
CA GLU A 294 -3.20 -2.94 -7.92
C GLU A 294 -3.16 -4.12 -8.90
N ASP A 295 -3.38 -5.37 -8.47
CA ASP A 295 -3.37 -6.54 -9.37
C ASP A 295 -4.47 -6.50 -10.43
N VAL A 296 -5.54 -5.77 -10.16
CA VAL A 296 -6.70 -5.63 -11.04
C VAL A 296 -6.61 -4.33 -11.85
N PHE A 297 -6.19 -3.26 -11.19
CA PHE A 297 -6.31 -1.90 -11.70
C PHE A 297 -5.02 -1.32 -12.28
N ASN A 298 -3.86 -1.89 -11.97
CA ASN A 298 -2.59 -1.31 -12.37
C ASN A 298 -2.40 -1.39 -13.89
N ASP A 299 -2.34 -0.23 -14.51
CA ASP A 299 -1.79 -0.01 -15.83
C ASP A 299 -0.28 -0.14 -15.72
N GLY A 300 0.25 -1.31 -16.07
CA GLY A 300 1.68 -1.43 -16.21
C GLY A 300 2.19 -0.35 -17.18
N ASP A 301 3.01 0.57 -16.68
CA ASP A 301 4.04 1.30 -17.43
C ASP A 301 5.09 0.30 -17.96
N ASN A 302 4.62 -0.77 -18.60
CA ASN A 302 5.45 -1.58 -19.45
C ASN A 302 5.53 -0.83 -20.77
N ILE A 303 6.73 -0.34 -21.05
CA ILE A 303 7.21 0.10 -22.37
C ILE A 303 6.88 -0.96 -23.48
N PHE A 304 6.48 -2.18 -23.08
CA PHE A 304 5.84 -3.21 -23.90
C PHE A 304 4.35 -3.49 -23.53
N GLY A 305 3.47 -2.50 -23.71
CA GLY A 305 2.18 -2.65 -24.42
C GLY A 305 1.05 -3.58 -23.91
N ARG A 306 1.02 -4.11 -22.68
CA ARG A 306 -0.16 -4.84 -22.15
C ARG A 306 -1.06 -3.95 -21.30
N LYS A 307 -2.29 -3.71 -21.77
CA LYS A 307 -3.37 -3.01 -21.03
C LYS A 307 -3.76 -3.81 -19.78
N SER A 308 -4.05 -3.13 -18.68
CA SER A 308 -4.53 -3.77 -17.45
C SER A 308 -5.88 -4.48 -17.64
N THR A 309 -6.21 -5.41 -16.74
CA THR A 309 -7.55 -6.03 -16.66
C THR A 309 -8.63 -4.94 -16.54
N ALA A 310 -8.35 -3.87 -15.79
CA ALA A 310 -9.24 -2.73 -15.68
C ALA A 310 -9.39 -1.90 -16.95
N GLN A 311 -8.34 -1.68 -17.74
CA GLN A 311 -8.44 -0.94 -19.00
C GLN A 311 -9.23 -1.71 -20.06
N THR A 312 -8.99 -3.02 -20.18
CA THR A 312 -9.73 -3.86 -21.12
C THR A 312 -11.22 -3.97 -20.75
N ARG A 313 -11.55 -3.79 -19.46
CA ARG A 313 -12.91 -3.94 -18.92
C ARG A 313 -13.44 -2.69 -18.20
N LYS A 314 -13.00 -1.48 -18.61
CA LYS A 314 -13.29 -0.22 -17.88
C LYS A 314 -14.77 0.04 -17.65
N ALA A 315 -15.60 -0.14 -18.69
CA ALA A 315 -17.05 0.02 -18.59
C ALA A 315 -17.68 -1.00 -17.62
N TRP A 316 -17.13 -2.20 -17.55
CA TRP A 316 -17.61 -3.28 -16.69
C TRP A 316 -17.27 -3.01 -15.22
N ILE A 317 -16.02 -2.63 -14.91
CA ILE A 317 -15.62 -2.26 -13.54
C ILE A 317 -16.42 -1.06 -13.03
N ASN A 318 -16.66 -0.05 -13.89
CA ASN A 318 -17.46 1.11 -13.51
C ASN A 318 -18.85 0.72 -13.05
N ARG A 319 -19.53 -0.12 -13.84
CA ARG A 319 -20.86 -0.62 -13.49
C ARG A 319 -20.83 -1.44 -12.20
N MET A 320 -19.81 -2.29 -12.03
CA MET A 320 -19.63 -3.08 -10.82
C MET A 320 -19.52 -2.21 -9.57
N LEU A 321 -18.74 -1.12 -9.62
CA LEU A 321 -18.65 -0.14 -8.53
C LEU A 321 -19.97 0.61 -8.32
N GLU A 322 -20.75 0.87 -9.37
CA GLU A 322 -22.02 1.59 -9.26
C GLU A 322 -23.17 0.71 -8.72
N THR A 323 -23.10 -0.61 -8.90
CA THR A 323 -24.21 -1.53 -8.61
C THR A 323 -23.92 -2.57 -7.51
N ASN A 324 -22.76 -2.53 -6.85
CA ASN A 324 -22.42 -3.51 -5.81
C ASN A 324 -23.42 -3.46 -4.64
N ARG A 325 -23.98 -4.60 -4.27
CA ARG A 325 -25.03 -4.71 -3.23
C ARG A 325 -24.45 -4.74 -1.82
N VAL A 326 -23.27 -5.32 -1.69
CA VAL A 326 -22.53 -5.48 -0.44
C VAL A 326 -21.47 -4.39 -0.38
N PRO A 327 -21.40 -3.59 0.71
CA PRO A 327 -20.36 -2.59 0.88
C PRO A 327 -18.96 -3.19 0.74
N THR A 328 -18.12 -2.54 -0.06
CA THR A 328 -16.77 -3.04 -0.36
C THR A 328 -15.69 -2.09 0.14
N LEU A 329 -14.73 -2.67 0.86
CA LEU A 329 -13.50 -2.02 1.30
C LEU A 329 -12.37 -2.47 0.37
N TRP A 330 -11.87 -1.53 -0.42
CA TRP A 330 -10.80 -1.74 -1.39
C TRP A 330 -9.49 -1.31 -0.75
N ILE A 331 -8.45 -2.14 -0.75
CA ILE A 331 -7.18 -1.83 -0.08
C ILE A 331 -6.07 -1.75 -1.12
N SER A 332 -5.31 -0.67 -1.09
CA SER A 332 -4.14 -0.48 -1.94
C SER A 332 -2.91 -0.02 -1.17
N ASN A 333 -1.73 -0.36 -1.67
CA ASN A 333 -0.48 0.20 -1.18
C ASN A 333 -0.16 1.59 -1.78
N SER A 334 -0.84 2.00 -2.86
CA SER A 334 -0.63 3.31 -3.49
C SER A 334 -1.87 3.76 -4.27
N VAL A 335 -2.22 5.05 -4.22
CA VAL A 335 -3.28 5.59 -5.10
C VAL A 335 -2.77 5.84 -6.51
N GLY A 336 -1.44 5.90 -6.70
CA GLY A 336 -0.84 6.23 -7.99
C GLY A 336 -1.14 5.23 -9.09
N CYS A 337 -1.53 4.00 -8.75
CA CYS A 337 -1.88 2.95 -9.72
C CYS A 337 -3.36 2.98 -10.16
N LEU A 338 -4.20 3.83 -9.55
CA LEU A 338 -5.62 3.92 -9.88
C LEU A 338 -5.92 5.13 -10.77
N ASP A 339 -6.53 4.89 -11.94
CA ASP A 339 -7.05 5.95 -12.80
C ASP A 339 -8.05 6.84 -12.03
N ALA A 340 -7.94 8.16 -12.19
CA ALA A 340 -8.83 9.15 -11.58
C ALA A 340 -10.32 8.88 -11.85
N ALA A 341 -10.66 8.24 -12.97
CA ALA A 341 -12.02 7.81 -13.31
C ALA A 341 -12.57 6.73 -12.35
N PHE A 342 -11.72 5.87 -11.79
CA PHE A 342 -12.10 4.92 -10.75
C PHE A 342 -12.17 5.61 -9.40
N VAL A 343 -11.19 6.44 -9.07
CA VAL A 343 -11.13 7.18 -7.79
C VAL A 343 -12.40 7.99 -7.53
N ARG A 344 -12.97 8.63 -8.56
CA ARG A 344 -14.23 9.41 -8.46
C ARG A 344 -15.48 8.59 -8.15
N ARG A 345 -15.43 7.25 -8.26
CA ARG A 345 -16.55 6.34 -7.98
C ARG A 345 -16.51 5.72 -6.60
N PHE A 346 -15.43 5.92 -5.85
CA PHE A 346 -15.41 5.59 -4.44
C PHE A 346 -16.17 6.66 -3.67
N ASP A 347 -17.08 6.26 -2.80
CA ASP A 347 -17.79 7.21 -1.92
C ASP A 347 -16.82 7.91 -0.96
N MET A 348 -15.78 7.18 -0.54
CA MET A 348 -14.76 7.68 0.36
C MET A 348 -13.39 7.10 0.01
N VAL A 349 -12.38 7.97 0.04
CA VAL A 349 -10.97 7.61 -0.07
C VAL A 349 -10.30 7.96 1.26
N VAL A 350 -9.74 6.97 1.94
CA VAL A 350 -9.13 7.11 3.26
C VAL A 350 -7.65 6.76 3.17
N GLU A 351 -6.82 7.78 3.41
CA GLU A 351 -5.38 7.60 3.58
C GLU A 351 -5.08 7.06 4.98
N LEU A 352 -4.30 5.98 5.06
CA LEU A 352 -3.67 5.49 6.29
C LEU A 352 -2.18 5.83 6.23
N PRO A 353 -1.79 7.02 6.73
CA PRO A 353 -0.39 7.40 6.79
C PRO A 353 0.36 6.53 7.80
N VAL A 354 1.70 6.58 7.76
CA VAL A 354 2.51 6.02 8.85
C VAL A 354 2.11 6.73 10.15
N PRO A 355 1.81 6.01 11.24
CA PRO A 355 1.32 6.64 12.46
C PRO A 355 2.33 7.65 13.01
N PRO A 356 1.86 8.72 13.69
CA PRO A 356 2.72 9.76 14.27
C PRO A 356 3.58 9.21 15.42
N LYS A 357 4.65 9.93 15.81
CA LYS A 357 5.61 9.46 16.84
C LYS A 357 4.91 8.98 18.12
N SER A 358 4.01 9.79 18.67
CA SER A 358 3.26 9.48 19.90
C SER A 358 2.43 8.20 19.82
N GLN A 359 1.97 7.85 18.62
CA GLN A 359 1.24 6.62 18.37
C GLN A 359 2.16 5.44 18.06
N ARG A 360 3.26 5.66 17.33
CA ARG A 360 4.32 4.66 17.13
C ARG A 360 4.86 4.19 18.48
N THR A 361 5.12 5.09 19.42
CA THR A 361 5.52 4.76 20.79
C THR A 361 4.59 3.73 21.42
N LYS A 362 3.27 3.95 21.36
CA LYS A 362 2.28 3.02 21.93
C LYS A 362 2.23 1.68 21.22
N ILE A 363 2.34 1.70 19.89
CA ILE A 363 2.39 0.48 19.08
C ILE A 363 3.64 -0.33 19.43
N ILE A 364 4.79 0.33 19.59
CA ILE A 364 6.05 -0.29 19.98
C ILE A 364 5.94 -0.87 21.39
N GLU A 365 5.44 -0.11 22.35
CA GLU A 365 5.22 -0.59 23.73
C GLU A 365 4.32 -1.82 23.77
N GLY A 366 3.19 -1.79 23.05
CA GLY A 366 2.25 -2.90 22.98
C GLY A 366 2.83 -4.13 22.27
N ALA A 367 3.49 -3.93 21.12
CA ALA A 367 4.06 -5.01 20.33
C ALA A 367 5.28 -5.65 21.00
N CYS A 368 6.13 -4.86 21.66
CA CYS A 368 7.34 -5.34 22.30
C CYS A 368 7.09 -5.86 23.72
N GLY A 369 6.06 -5.40 24.44
CA GLY A 369 5.67 -5.95 25.75
C GLY A 369 6.80 -5.99 26.78
N GLY A 370 7.59 -4.91 26.87
CA GLY A 370 8.73 -4.79 27.79
C GLY A 370 10.06 -5.37 27.28
N LEU A 371 10.15 -5.80 26.01
CA LEU A 371 11.44 -6.16 25.39
C LEU A 371 12.35 -4.96 25.11
N LEU A 372 11.80 -3.75 25.15
CA LEU A 372 12.50 -2.48 24.98
C LEU A 372 12.34 -1.63 26.24
N ASP A 373 13.39 -0.93 26.63
CA ASP A 373 13.33 0.11 27.66
C ASP A 373 12.75 1.42 27.07
N ALA A 374 12.36 2.37 27.93
CA ALA A 374 11.75 3.63 27.48
C ALA A 374 12.64 4.42 26.51
N ARG A 375 13.97 4.32 26.67
CA ARG A 375 14.94 4.98 25.78
C ARG A 375 14.97 4.34 24.40
N ALA A 376 14.94 3.00 24.31
CA ALA A 376 14.90 2.29 23.04
C ALA A 376 13.56 2.49 22.33
N VAL A 377 12.43 2.49 23.07
CA VAL A 377 11.12 2.82 22.50
C VAL A 377 11.14 4.19 21.84
N ASP A 378 11.65 5.23 22.53
CA ASP A 378 11.72 6.58 21.98
C ASP A 378 12.59 6.65 20.72
N ARG A 379 13.78 6.02 20.72
CA ARG A 379 14.67 5.92 19.54
C ARG A 379 13.99 5.23 18.35
N VAL A 380 13.32 4.10 18.58
CA VAL A 380 12.64 3.36 17.52
C VAL A 380 11.46 4.19 16.98
N ALA A 381 10.74 4.90 17.86
CA ALA A 381 9.61 5.74 17.49
C ALA A 381 10.01 6.99 16.68
N GLU A 382 11.27 7.44 16.74
CA GLU A 382 11.78 8.54 15.92
C GLU A 382 11.81 8.22 14.42
N SER A 383 11.87 6.95 14.03
CA SER A 383 11.81 6.57 12.62
C SER A 383 10.42 6.81 12.05
N GLU A 384 10.29 7.81 11.18
CA GLU A 384 9.01 8.20 10.58
C GLU A 384 8.54 7.29 9.45
N MET A 385 9.44 6.47 8.91
CA MET A 385 9.12 5.45 7.91
C MET A 385 8.76 4.10 8.54
N LEU A 386 8.79 4.00 9.87
CA LEU A 386 8.57 2.74 10.58
C LEU A 386 7.09 2.35 10.60
N ALA A 387 6.76 1.39 9.74
CA ALA A 387 5.44 0.77 9.73
C ALA A 387 5.22 -0.15 10.96
N PRO A 388 4.01 -0.15 11.57
CA PRO A 388 3.66 -1.03 12.69
C PRO A 388 3.95 -2.53 12.49
N ALA A 389 3.78 -3.02 11.26
CA ALA A 389 4.03 -4.42 10.92
C ALA A 389 5.50 -4.82 11.13
N VAL A 390 6.45 -3.92 10.86
CA VAL A 390 7.88 -4.18 11.04
C VAL A 390 8.20 -4.40 12.51
N VAL A 391 7.64 -3.58 13.40
CA VAL A 391 7.81 -3.70 14.85
C VAL A 391 7.23 -5.00 15.37
N THR A 392 6.01 -5.33 14.95
CA THR A 392 5.30 -6.54 15.38
C THR A 392 6.04 -7.81 14.95
N ARG A 393 6.57 -7.83 13.71
CA ARG A 393 7.37 -8.93 13.19
C ARG A 393 8.69 -9.08 13.95
N ALA A 394 9.42 -7.97 14.17
CA ALA A 394 10.67 -7.99 14.94
C ALA A 394 10.46 -8.50 16.37
N ALA A 395 9.40 -8.02 17.04
CA ALA A 395 9.05 -8.48 18.38
C ALA A 395 8.68 -9.97 18.39
N SER A 396 7.95 -10.46 17.38
CA SER A 396 7.59 -11.88 17.26
C SER A 396 8.83 -12.78 17.14
N VAL A 397 9.78 -12.41 16.27
CA VAL A 397 11.05 -13.15 16.09
C VAL A 397 11.83 -13.20 17.41
N VAL A 398 12.01 -12.06 18.08
CA VAL A 398 12.76 -11.99 19.33
C VAL A 398 12.06 -12.74 20.46
N ARG A 399 10.71 -12.77 20.49
CA ARG A 399 9.96 -13.59 21.45
C ARG A 399 10.22 -15.09 21.23
N ALA A 400 10.28 -15.55 19.98
CA ALA A 400 10.51 -16.95 19.66
C ALA A 400 11.91 -17.43 20.11
N ILE A 401 12.94 -16.59 19.98
CA ILE A 401 14.33 -16.93 20.33
C ILE A 401 14.78 -16.38 21.70
N ARG A 402 13.84 -15.87 22.52
CA ARG A 402 14.19 -15.14 23.75
C ARG A 402 15.01 -15.96 24.73
N ARG A 403 14.75 -17.28 24.79
CA ARG A 403 15.46 -18.22 25.68
C ARG A 403 16.94 -18.36 25.29
N ASP A 404 17.23 -18.37 24.00
CA ASP A 404 18.60 -18.55 23.48
C ASP A 404 19.38 -17.24 23.46
N LEU A 405 18.68 -16.12 23.23
CA LEU A 405 19.29 -14.80 23.09
C LEU A 405 19.69 -14.17 24.44
N GLY A 406 18.93 -14.47 25.49
CA GLY A 406 19.03 -13.80 26.80
C GLY A 406 18.34 -12.42 26.83
N ALA A 407 17.89 -12.01 28.01
CA ALA A 407 17.10 -10.79 28.19
C ALA A 407 17.87 -9.51 27.82
N GLU A 408 19.17 -9.46 28.06
CA GLU A 408 20.00 -8.26 27.80
C GLU A 408 20.19 -7.96 26.31
N ARG A 409 20.13 -8.99 25.46
CA ARG A 409 20.32 -8.84 24.01
C ARG A 409 19.02 -8.61 23.24
N ALA A 410 17.87 -8.81 23.89
CA ALA A 410 16.56 -8.72 23.26
C ALA A 410 16.32 -7.34 22.62
N ALA A 411 16.65 -6.26 23.33
CA ALA A 411 16.48 -4.91 22.82
C ALA A 411 17.36 -4.64 21.58
N ALA A 412 18.64 -5.04 21.65
CA ALA A 412 19.58 -4.90 20.54
C ALA A 412 19.15 -5.71 19.31
N ALA A 413 18.59 -6.91 19.51
CA ALA A 413 18.09 -7.73 18.40
C ALA A 413 16.85 -7.11 17.74
N ILE A 414 15.92 -6.53 18.52
CA ILE A 414 14.77 -5.80 17.94
C ILE A 414 15.27 -4.62 17.11
N GLU A 415 16.16 -3.78 17.65
CA GLU A 415 16.70 -2.63 16.93
C GLU A 415 17.43 -3.04 15.64
N LEU A 416 18.17 -4.16 15.67
CA LEU A 416 18.85 -4.71 14.50
C LEU A 416 17.86 -5.16 13.43
N LEU A 417 16.85 -5.96 13.79
CA LEU A 417 15.85 -6.46 12.84
C LEU A 417 15.06 -5.32 12.19
N ILE A 418 14.68 -4.31 12.98
CA ILE A 418 13.99 -3.13 12.45
C ILE A 418 14.93 -2.34 11.52
N SER A 419 16.18 -2.09 11.94
CA SER A 419 17.14 -1.34 11.12
C SER A 419 17.41 -2.01 9.79
N ASN A 420 17.68 -3.32 9.77
CA ASN A 420 17.91 -4.07 8.54
C ASN A 420 16.68 -4.06 7.61
N THR A 421 15.48 -4.12 8.17
CA THR A 421 14.24 -4.05 7.38
C THR A 421 14.06 -2.67 6.75
N LEU A 422 14.33 -1.60 7.51
CA LEU A 422 14.28 -0.22 7.00
C LEU A 422 15.31 -0.01 5.90
N GLU A 423 16.55 -0.47 6.08
CA GLU A 423 17.62 -0.36 5.07
C GLU A 423 17.27 -1.13 3.79
N ALA A 424 16.72 -2.34 3.90
CA ALA A 424 16.25 -3.11 2.76
C ALA A 424 15.11 -2.41 2.00
N GLN A 425 14.32 -1.58 2.68
CA GLN A 425 13.28 -0.74 2.08
C GLN A 425 13.82 0.60 1.53
N GLY A 426 15.13 0.84 1.59
CA GLY A 426 15.75 2.09 1.15
C GLY A 426 15.65 3.23 2.16
N HIS A 427 15.30 2.94 3.41
CA HIS A 427 15.24 3.90 4.51
C HIS A 427 16.52 3.85 5.36
N ARG A 428 16.73 4.88 6.19
CA ARG A 428 17.87 4.92 7.11
C ARG A 428 17.62 3.99 8.31
N ALA A 429 18.64 3.28 8.77
CA ALA A 429 18.62 2.53 10.01
C ALA A 429 18.34 3.41 11.24
N ILE A 430 17.88 2.76 12.33
CA ILE A 430 17.68 3.44 13.61
C ILE A 430 19.05 3.88 14.15
N ARG A 431 19.19 5.18 14.43
CA ARG A 431 20.45 5.73 14.95
C ARG A 431 20.59 5.45 16.44
N LYS A 432 21.70 4.83 16.86
CA LYS A 432 22.03 4.60 18.28
C LYS A 432 22.36 5.89 19.04
N SER A 433 22.87 6.90 18.34
CA SER A 433 23.04 8.25 18.85
C SER A 433 22.59 9.24 17.78
N ASP A 434 21.65 10.14 18.09
CA ASP A 434 21.35 11.23 17.20
C ASP A 434 22.37 12.36 17.40
N PRO A 435 23.32 12.60 16.47
CA PRO A 435 24.23 13.75 16.55
C PRO A 435 23.48 15.10 16.49
N ASN A 436 22.18 15.07 16.19
CA ASN A 436 21.30 16.23 16.17
C ASN A 436 20.52 16.46 17.47
N ARG A 437 20.60 15.58 18.49
CA ARG A 437 19.98 15.86 19.79
C ARG A 437 20.55 17.16 20.35
N LEU A 438 19.70 18.01 20.93
CA LEU A 438 20.19 19.19 21.65
C LEU A 438 21.22 18.73 22.70
N PRO A 439 22.40 19.35 22.75
CA PRO A 439 23.28 19.20 23.90
C PRO A 439 22.45 19.53 25.16
N GLU A 440 22.57 18.75 26.23
CA GLU A 440 21.88 18.97 27.51
C GLU A 440 22.07 20.40 28.07
N THR A 441 23.02 21.13 27.50
CA THR A 441 23.52 22.43 27.91
C THR A 441 23.30 23.55 26.87
N TYR A 442 22.48 23.35 25.83
CA TYR A 442 22.17 24.45 24.89
C TYR A 442 21.51 25.64 25.60
N ASP A 443 22.00 26.85 25.32
CA ASP A 443 21.50 28.09 25.90
C ASP A 443 21.50 29.20 24.82
N PRO A 444 20.33 29.75 24.46
CA PRO A 444 20.20 30.83 23.48
C PRO A 444 21.06 32.07 23.78
N ALA A 445 21.46 32.30 25.03
CA ALA A 445 22.30 33.45 25.41
C ALA A 445 23.70 33.45 24.75
N PHE A 446 24.17 32.28 24.31
CA PHE A 446 25.44 32.14 23.56
C PHE A 446 25.29 32.31 22.06
N VAL A 447 24.06 32.50 21.57
CA VAL A 447 23.80 32.79 20.16
C VAL A 447 23.78 34.30 19.96
N HIS A 448 24.46 34.77 18.91
CA HIS A 448 24.34 36.15 18.48
C HIS A 448 23.33 36.23 17.35
N ALA A 449 22.19 36.86 17.60
CA ALA A 449 21.16 37.15 16.61
C ALA A 449 20.81 38.64 16.60
N ASP A 450 20.22 39.12 15.50
CA ASP A 450 19.67 40.47 15.37
C ASP A 450 18.27 40.65 15.99
N ALA A 451 17.69 39.57 16.52
CA ALA A 451 16.45 39.56 17.27
C ALA A 451 16.63 38.90 18.64
N ASP A 452 15.79 39.25 19.63
CA ASP A 452 15.74 38.55 20.90
C ASP A 452 15.04 37.20 20.71
N LEU A 453 15.86 36.14 20.67
CA LEU A 453 15.40 34.76 20.47
C LEU A 453 14.41 34.29 21.56
N THR A 454 14.52 34.82 22.78
CA THR A 454 13.61 34.45 23.88
C THR A 454 12.24 35.10 23.69
N GLU A 455 12.22 36.37 23.25
CA GLU A 455 10.99 37.08 22.92
C GLU A 455 10.29 36.45 21.71
N VAL A 456 11.04 36.07 20.68
CA VAL A 456 10.53 35.36 19.50
C VAL A 456 9.87 34.05 19.91
N ALA A 457 10.54 33.24 20.74
CA ALA A 457 9.96 32.00 21.26
C ALA A 457 8.68 32.23 22.08
N ALA A 458 8.65 33.26 22.93
CA ALA A 458 7.46 33.63 23.69
C ALA A 458 6.31 34.11 22.79
N GLY A 459 6.60 34.81 21.69
CA GLY A 459 5.62 35.21 20.69
C GLY A 459 5.00 34.02 19.98
N LEU A 460 5.82 33.03 19.58
CA LEU A 460 5.36 31.79 18.96
C LEU A 460 4.57 30.91 19.94
N ASP A 461 4.93 30.92 21.22
CA ASP A 461 4.20 30.18 22.25
C ASP A 461 2.77 30.70 22.43
N ARG A 462 2.57 32.02 22.34
CA ARG A 462 1.24 32.65 22.43
C ARG A 462 0.39 32.39 21.20
N ASN A 463 0.97 32.48 20.00
CA ASN A 463 0.21 32.40 18.75
C ASN A 463 0.10 30.98 18.19
N LYS A 464 0.98 30.05 18.62
CA LYS A 464 1.10 28.67 18.14
C LYS A 464 1.28 28.51 16.61
N ALA A 465 1.57 29.61 15.92
CA ALA A 465 1.83 29.67 14.48
C ALA A 465 2.87 30.75 14.18
N GLY A 466 3.68 30.52 13.14
CA GLY A 466 4.64 31.51 12.63
C GLY A 466 5.72 30.89 11.75
N ARG A 467 6.21 31.68 10.78
CA ARG A 467 7.17 31.26 9.75
C ARG A 467 8.48 32.02 9.92
N LEU A 468 9.53 31.31 10.32
CA LEU A 468 10.83 31.87 10.63
C LEU A 468 11.86 31.47 9.58
N CYS A 469 12.64 32.44 9.11
CA CYS A 469 13.85 32.20 8.34
C CYS A 469 15.07 32.52 9.20
N LEU A 470 15.83 31.50 9.59
CA LEU A 470 17.09 31.64 10.31
C LEU A 470 18.23 31.61 9.29
N TYR A 471 19.01 32.68 9.20
CA TYR A 471 20.08 32.78 8.20
C TYR A 471 21.38 33.31 8.79
N GLY A 472 22.51 32.89 8.23
CA GLY A 472 23.83 33.35 8.64
C GLY A 472 24.91 32.29 8.48
N PRO A 473 26.16 32.57 8.89
CA PRO A 473 27.29 31.65 8.70
C PRO A 473 27.05 30.25 9.28
N PRO A 474 27.73 29.20 8.77
CA PRO A 474 27.64 27.86 9.33
C PRO A 474 28.17 27.80 10.77
N GLY A 475 27.55 26.96 11.60
CA GLY A 475 27.95 26.77 13.00
C GLY A 475 27.45 27.82 14.00
N THR A 476 26.66 28.81 13.58
CA THR A 476 26.10 29.86 14.47
C THR A 476 24.94 29.38 15.36
N GLY A 477 24.46 28.15 15.19
CA GLY A 477 23.44 27.54 16.05
C GLY A 477 21.99 27.62 15.53
N LYS A 478 21.78 27.91 14.23
CA LYS A 478 20.44 27.98 13.60
C LYS A 478 19.60 26.72 13.85
N THR A 479 20.11 25.55 13.48
CA THR A 479 19.42 24.27 13.66
C THR A 479 19.20 23.94 15.14
N ALA A 480 20.16 24.28 16.00
CA ALA A 480 20.04 24.07 17.45
C ALA A 480 18.95 24.95 18.06
N TYR A 481 18.80 26.20 17.60
CA TYR A 481 17.72 27.07 18.04
C TYR A 481 16.34 26.51 17.67
N GLY A 482 16.16 26.02 16.44
CA GLY A 482 14.87 25.43 16.03
C GLY A 482 14.48 24.19 16.87
N ARG A 483 15.48 23.39 17.29
CA ARG A 483 15.24 22.29 18.24
C ARG A 483 14.83 22.83 19.61
N TRP A 484 15.56 23.82 20.12
CA TRP A 484 15.31 24.37 21.45
C TRP A 484 13.94 25.03 21.50
N LEU A 485 13.53 25.67 20.41
CA LEU A 485 12.22 26.24 20.24
C LEU A 485 11.12 25.17 20.37
N ALA A 486 11.27 24.00 19.74
CA ALA A 486 10.30 22.92 19.89
C ALA A 486 10.17 22.43 21.34
N GLU A 487 11.30 22.22 22.03
CA GLU A 487 11.31 21.89 23.47
C GLU A 487 10.63 22.98 24.30
N LYS A 488 10.93 24.25 24.03
CA LYS A 488 10.36 25.40 24.75
C LYS A 488 8.85 25.53 24.56
N LEU A 489 8.35 25.19 23.36
CA LEU A 489 6.93 25.20 23.02
C LEU A 489 6.16 23.96 23.52
N GLY A 490 6.88 22.95 24.04
CA GLY A 490 6.29 21.66 24.41
C GLY A 490 5.72 20.89 23.22
N ALA A 491 6.23 21.15 22.02
CA ALA A 491 5.74 20.57 20.77
C ALA A 491 6.72 19.54 20.20
N PRO A 492 6.26 18.48 19.51
CA PRO A 492 7.15 17.61 18.76
C PRO A 492 7.98 18.39 17.74
N LEU A 493 9.18 17.92 17.41
CA LEU A 493 10.01 18.49 16.36
C LEU A 493 10.02 17.58 15.13
N HIS A 494 9.67 18.11 13.97
CA HIS A 494 9.88 17.48 12.67
C HIS A 494 11.06 18.14 11.98
N LEU A 495 12.24 17.53 12.08
CA LEU A 495 13.46 18.02 11.43
C LEU A 495 13.66 17.31 10.09
N ARG A 496 13.67 18.08 8.99
CA ARG A 496 14.00 17.61 7.64
C ARG A 496 15.25 18.32 7.15
N ARG A 497 16.22 17.60 6.59
CA ARG A 497 17.21 18.26 5.74
C ARG A 497 16.61 18.42 4.35
N ALA A 498 17.02 19.46 3.64
CA ALA A 498 16.65 19.64 2.25
C ALA A 498 16.91 18.38 1.40
N SER A 499 18.04 17.70 1.60
CA SER A 499 18.36 16.43 0.94
C SER A 499 17.40 15.27 1.26
N ASP A 500 16.72 15.29 2.42
CA ASP A 500 15.72 14.27 2.78
C ASP A 500 14.40 14.48 2.02
N LEU A 501 14.16 15.66 1.45
CA LEU A 501 12.98 15.99 0.64
C LEU A 501 13.20 15.74 -0.86
N MET A 502 14.46 15.56 -1.27
CA MET A 502 14.86 15.38 -2.66
C MET A 502 14.93 13.89 -3.03
N SER A 503 14.39 13.57 -4.19
CA SER A 503 14.34 12.27 -4.85
C SER A 503 14.76 12.43 -6.31
N LYS A 504 15.13 11.31 -6.95
CA LYS A 504 15.52 11.27 -8.36
C LYS A 504 14.31 11.32 -9.31
N TRP A 505 13.08 11.19 -8.80
CA TRP A 505 11.86 11.06 -9.59
C TRP A 505 11.08 12.38 -9.60
N VAL A 506 10.70 12.84 -10.80
CA VAL A 506 9.95 14.09 -10.97
C VAL A 506 8.56 13.95 -10.34
N GLY A 507 8.15 14.92 -9.50
CA GLY A 507 6.84 14.93 -8.82
C GLY A 507 6.81 14.28 -7.42
N GLU A 508 7.81 13.48 -7.05
CA GLU A 508 7.90 12.88 -5.72
C GLU A 508 8.41 13.88 -4.67
N ASN A 509 9.23 14.84 -5.09
CA ASN A 509 9.76 15.91 -4.25
C ASN A 509 8.65 16.82 -3.72
N GLU A 510 7.72 17.25 -4.58
CA GLU A 510 6.56 18.05 -4.22
C GLU A 510 5.66 17.31 -3.22
N LYS A 511 5.43 16.01 -3.46
CA LYS A 511 4.67 15.16 -2.52
C LYS A 511 5.36 15.05 -1.16
N ASN A 512 6.68 15.00 -1.12
CA ASN A 512 7.45 14.93 0.12
C ASN A 512 7.37 16.24 0.92
N ILE A 513 7.47 17.40 0.24
CA ILE A 513 7.28 18.72 0.87
C ILE A 513 5.86 18.81 1.45
N ALA A 514 4.84 18.55 0.65
CA ALA A 514 3.45 18.60 1.10
C ALA A 514 3.16 17.62 2.25
N ARG A 515 3.75 16.42 2.23
CA ARG A 515 3.65 15.44 3.32
C ARG A 515 4.29 15.96 4.60
N ALA A 516 5.47 16.59 4.53
CA ALA A 516 6.16 17.12 5.71
C ALA A 516 5.33 18.19 6.43
N PHE A 517 4.72 19.12 5.68
CA PHE A 517 3.83 20.14 6.25
C PHE A 517 2.56 19.54 6.84
N ARG A 518 1.87 18.64 6.11
CA ARG A 518 0.67 17.96 6.62
C ARG A 518 0.94 17.17 7.89
N GLN A 519 2.06 16.44 7.95
CA GLN A 519 2.42 15.65 9.12
C GLN A 519 2.69 16.54 10.34
N ALA A 520 3.42 17.64 10.15
CA ALA A 520 3.69 18.59 11.21
C ALA A 520 2.40 19.24 11.74
N GLU A 521 1.48 19.59 10.85
CA GLU A 521 0.17 20.15 11.22
C GLU A 521 -0.68 19.16 12.02
N GLN A 522 -0.78 17.91 11.56
CA GLN A 522 -1.53 16.85 12.23
C GLN A 522 -0.99 16.53 13.63
N GLU A 523 0.32 16.64 13.84
CA GLU A 523 0.98 16.38 15.11
C GLU A 523 1.09 17.62 16.02
N GLY A 524 0.73 18.82 15.52
CA GLY A 524 1.00 20.08 16.20
C GLY A 524 2.50 20.31 16.44
N ALA A 525 3.33 19.83 15.52
CA ALA A 525 4.79 19.84 15.61
C ALA A 525 5.40 21.14 15.07
N VAL A 526 6.58 21.50 15.56
CA VAL A 526 7.46 22.49 14.93
C VAL A 526 8.12 21.82 13.72
N LEU A 527 7.88 22.36 12.52
CA LEU A 527 8.55 21.90 11.31
C LEU A 527 9.84 22.71 11.10
N LEU A 528 10.99 22.04 11.17
CA LEU A 528 12.30 22.61 10.89
C LEU A 528 12.86 22.01 9.60
N ILE A 529 13.01 22.81 8.56
CA ILE A 529 13.72 22.41 7.34
C ILE A 529 15.10 23.07 7.33
N ASP A 530 16.14 22.25 7.39
CA ASP A 530 17.53 22.69 7.41
C ASP A 530 18.14 22.66 6.00
N GLU A 531 19.07 23.58 5.75
CA GLU A 531 19.79 23.73 4.48
C GLU A 531 18.85 23.98 3.29
N VAL A 532 17.83 24.83 3.47
CA VAL A 532 16.85 25.14 2.39
C VAL A 532 17.47 25.82 1.18
N ASP A 533 18.68 26.36 1.31
CA ASP A 533 19.48 26.91 0.20
C ASP A 533 19.79 25.89 -0.89
N SER A 534 19.70 24.58 -0.62
CA SER A 534 19.97 23.57 -1.63
C SER A 534 18.86 23.41 -2.69
N PHE A 535 17.64 23.92 -2.46
CA PHE A 535 16.53 23.83 -3.42
C PHE A 535 15.64 25.09 -3.52
N LEU A 536 15.81 26.07 -2.63
CA LEU A 536 15.13 27.37 -2.70
C LEU A 536 15.96 28.45 -3.40
N GLN A 537 16.75 28.05 -4.39
CA GLN A 537 17.56 28.97 -5.21
C GLN A 537 16.69 29.92 -6.02
N ASP A 538 17.24 31.07 -6.42
CA ASP A 538 16.53 32.05 -7.25
C ASP A 538 16.01 31.37 -8.53
N ARG A 539 14.70 31.51 -8.77
CA ARG A 539 14.00 30.92 -9.91
C ARG A 539 14.54 31.42 -11.25
N ARG A 540 15.20 32.58 -11.27
CA ARG A 540 15.84 33.16 -12.46
C ARG A 540 17.10 32.41 -12.86
N ASP A 541 17.77 31.78 -11.90
CA ASP A 541 18.98 30.99 -12.10
C ASP A 541 18.68 29.49 -12.27
N ALA A 542 17.40 29.10 -12.19
CA ALA A 542 16.95 27.73 -12.33
C ALA A 542 17.18 27.23 -13.77
N GLN A 543 17.90 26.11 -13.90
CA GLN A 543 18.18 25.51 -15.21
C GLN A 543 17.09 24.52 -15.64
N ARG A 544 16.28 24.04 -14.69
CA ARG A 544 15.29 22.98 -14.93
C ARG A 544 13.92 23.39 -14.41
N SER A 545 12.87 23.04 -15.15
CA SER A 545 11.48 23.39 -14.80
C SER A 545 11.01 22.84 -13.45
N TRP A 546 11.55 21.69 -13.03
CA TRP A 546 11.21 21.08 -11.74
C TRP A 546 11.74 21.89 -10.54
N GLU A 547 12.82 22.65 -10.68
CA GLU A 547 13.35 23.51 -9.61
C GLU A 547 12.32 24.61 -9.28
N VAL A 548 11.73 25.24 -10.30
CA VAL A 548 10.67 26.25 -10.13
C VAL A 548 9.40 25.64 -9.51
N SER A 549 9.03 24.42 -9.91
CA SER A 549 7.91 23.67 -9.34
C SER A 549 8.09 23.46 -7.84
N LEU A 550 9.29 23.09 -7.39
CA LEU A 550 9.58 22.87 -5.98
C LEU A 550 9.47 24.14 -5.14
N VAL A 551 10.01 25.26 -5.63
CA VAL A 551 9.86 26.53 -4.92
C VAL A 551 8.37 26.90 -4.82
N ASN A 552 7.58 26.70 -5.89
CA ASN A 552 6.13 26.97 -5.85
C ASN A 552 5.38 26.10 -4.85
N GLU A 553 5.67 24.81 -4.80
CA GLU A 553 5.06 23.90 -3.82
C GLU A 553 5.41 24.34 -2.40
N MET A 554 6.69 24.65 -2.14
CA MET A 554 7.13 25.15 -0.84
C MET A 554 6.37 26.42 -0.42
N LEU A 555 6.20 27.40 -1.31
CA LEU A 555 5.42 28.61 -1.01
C LEU A 555 3.96 28.29 -0.69
N THR A 556 3.36 27.39 -1.46
CA THR A 556 1.95 26.98 -1.29
C THR A 556 1.75 26.33 0.09
N GLN A 557 2.66 25.44 0.47
CA GLN A 557 2.61 24.79 1.78
C GLN A 557 2.88 25.77 2.91
N MET A 558 3.86 26.67 2.76
CA MET A 558 4.13 27.73 3.74
C MET A 558 2.87 28.59 3.97
N GLU A 559 2.20 29.04 2.90
CA GLU A 559 1.04 29.93 2.98
C GLU A 559 -0.17 29.28 3.65
N SER A 560 -0.37 27.98 3.46
CA SER A 560 -1.49 27.22 4.05
C SER A 560 -1.21 26.65 5.44
N PHE A 561 0.05 26.59 5.87
CA PHE A 561 0.43 25.98 7.14
C PHE A 561 0.03 26.82 8.36
N ALA A 562 -0.81 26.23 9.22
CA ALA A 562 -1.29 26.82 10.47
C ALA A 562 -0.47 26.35 11.71
N GLY A 563 0.86 26.30 11.59
CA GLY A 563 1.78 25.86 12.65
C GLY A 563 3.07 26.68 12.71
N VAL A 564 4.05 26.21 13.49
CA VAL A 564 5.37 26.86 13.61
C VAL A 564 6.32 26.23 12.60
N PHE A 565 6.72 27.00 11.59
CA PHE A 565 7.66 26.61 10.55
C PHE A 565 8.98 27.38 10.71
N VAL A 566 10.10 26.66 10.67
CA VAL A 566 11.45 27.20 10.75
C VAL A 566 12.25 26.71 9.54
N ALA A 567 12.77 27.62 8.76
CA ALA A 567 13.74 27.33 7.70
C ALA A 567 15.13 27.81 8.15
N SER A 568 16.18 27.00 7.95
CA SER A 568 17.57 27.45 8.12
C SER A 568 18.36 27.42 6.82
N THR A 569 19.14 28.49 6.59
CA THR A 569 19.95 28.69 5.39
C THR A 569 21.32 29.27 5.75
N ASN A 570 22.37 28.88 5.02
CA ASN A 570 23.67 29.53 5.12
C ASN A 570 23.84 30.65 4.06
N LEU A 571 23.04 30.61 2.99
CA LEU A 571 23.14 31.49 1.82
C LEU A 571 21.84 32.27 1.59
N VAL A 572 21.60 33.33 2.37
CA VAL A 572 20.38 34.15 2.22
C VAL A 572 20.31 34.90 0.89
N ASP A 573 21.47 35.30 0.35
CA ASP A 573 21.56 36.11 -0.87
C ASP A 573 21.15 35.31 -2.12
N GLY A 574 21.26 33.98 -2.07
CA GLY A 574 20.86 33.07 -3.15
C GLY A 574 19.41 32.60 -3.07
N LEU A 575 18.63 33.03 -2.07
CA LEU A 575 17.25 32.60 -1.90
C LEU A 575 16.29 33.40 -2.79
N ASP A 576 15.28 32.70 -3.30
CA ASP A 576 14.19 33.30 -4.05
C ASP A 576 13.47 34.42 -3.26
N GLN A 577 13.34 35.58 -3.90
CA GLN A 577 12.72 36.78 -3.31
C GLN A 577 11.26 36.55 -2.93
N ALA A 578 10.55 35.70 -3.67
CA ALA A 578 9.18 35.36 -3.36
C ALA A 578 9.13 34.64 -2.01
N THR A 579 9.99 33.65 -1.79
CA THR A 579 10.15 32.93 -0.51
C THR A 579 10.42 33.86 0.67
N LEU A 580 11.36 34.81 0.52
CA LEU A 580 11.65 35.77 1.57
C LEU A 580 10.42 36.60 2.00
N ARG A 581 9.46 36.87 1.11
CA ARG A 581 8.25 37.64 1.46
C ARG A 581 7.22 36.85 2.28
N ARG A 582 7.29 35.51 2.31
CA ARG A 582 6.34 34.64 3.02
C ARG A 582 6.73 34.33 4.47
N PHE A 583 7.97 34.65 4.86
CA PHE A 583 8.41 34.52 6.24
C PHE A 583 7.94 35.72 7.07
N ASP A 584 7.32 35.42 8.21
CA ASP A 584 6.85 36.43 9.17
C ASP A 584 8.04 37.10 9.87
N LEU A 585 9.09 36.33 10.13
CA LEU A 585 10.31 36.80 10.78
C LEU A 585 11.55 36.27 10.08
N LYS A 586 12.53 37.14 9.86
CA LYS A 586 13.85 36.81 9.33
C LYS A 586 14.87 37.16 10.41
N VAL A 587 15.60 36.16 10.89
CA VAL A 587 16.56 36.32 12.00
C VAL A 587 17.97 36.03 11.49
N LYS A 588 18.82 37.04 11.54
CA LYS A 588 20.24 36.94 11.17
C LYS A 588 21.05 36.45 12.35
N PHE A 589 21.67 35.30 12.18
CA PHE A 589 22.64 34.73 13.12
C PHE A 589 24.05 35.21 12.73
N GLY A 590 24.74 35.83 13.68
CA GLY A 590 26.09 36.34 13.54
C GLY A 590 27.15 35.52 14.28
N TYR A 591 28.40 35.92 14.11
CA TYR A 591 29.51 35.44 14.94
C TYR A 591 29.36 35.94 16.38
N MET A 592 29.83 35.16 17.36
CA MET A 592 29.65 35.47 18.79
C MET A 592 30.33 36.79 19.18
N LYS A 593 29.70 37.54 20.10
CA LYS A 593 30.32 38.72 20.72
C LYS A 593 31.44 38.28 21.69
N PRO A 594 32.48 39.10 21.94
CA PRO A 594 33.57 38.76 22.86
C PRO A 594 33.12 38.24 24.24
N ARG A 595 32.10 38.89 24.83
CA ARG A 595 31.49 38.44 26.09
C ARG A 595 30.86 37.04 26.00
N GLN A 596 30.21 36.72 24.89
CA GLN A 596 29.60 35.39 24.66
C GLN A 596 30.68 34.32 24.50
N VAL A 597 31.73 34.62 23.73
CA VAL A 597 32.90 33.73 23.55
C VAL A 597 33.53 33.40 24.90
N TRP A 598 33.80 34.42 25.73
CA TRP A 598 34.39 34.23 27.05
C TRP A 598 33.53 33.36 27.98
N ASN A 599 32.22 33.64 28.04
CA ASN A 599 31.32 32.88 28.89
C ASN A 599 31.17 31.42 28.42
N LEU A 600 31.10 31.19 27.10
CA LEU A 600 31.02 29.84 26.54
C LEU A 600 32.31 29.06 26.76
N PHE A 601 33.46 29.73 26.68
CA PHE A 601 34.76 29.17 27.00
C PHE A 601 34.87 28.73 28.47
N ARG A 602 34.45 29.59 29.40
CA ARG A 602 34.39 29.24 30.84
C ARG A 602 33.48 28.05 31.10
N ARG A 603 32.38 27.93 30.36
CA ARG A 603 31.46 26.80 30.45
C ARG A 603 32.13 25.51 30.00
N HIS A 604 32.76 25.49 28.82
CA HIS A 604 33.47 24.32 28.31
C HIS A 604 34.64 23.89 29.21
N CYS A 605 35.35 24.85 29.83
CA CYS A 605 36.40 24.52 30.81
C CYS A 605 35.84 23.74 32.01
N ARG A 606 34.63 24.08 32.48
CA ARG A 606 33.96 23.33 33.56
C ARG A 606 33.46 21.97 33.09
N GLU A 607 32.82 21.91 31.94
CA GLU A 607 32.25 20.67 31.38
C GLU A 607 33.34 19.63 31.05
N LEU A 608 34.50 20.08 30.59
CA LEU A 608 35.66 19.22 30.27
C LEU A 608 36.62 19.06 31.46
N ALA A 609 36.26 19.52 32.65
CA ALA A 609 37.09 19.45 33.87
C ALA A 609 38.53 19.99 33.70
N LEU A 610 38.70 21.07 32.93
CA LEU A 610 40.01 21.65 32.59
C LEU A 610 40.54 22.65 33.63
N GLY A 611 39.77 22.93 34.68
CA GLY A 611 40.09 23.97 35.68
C GLY A 611 39.59 25.37 35.29
N ALA A 612 39.71 26.33 36.22
CA ALA A 612 39.25 27.70 36.00
C ALA A 612 40.22 28.47 35.10
N PRO A 613 39.75 29.12 34.01
CA PRO A 613 40.63 29.90 33.14
C PRO A 613 41.09 31.21 33.79
N SER A 614 42.36 31.57 33.61
CA SER A 614 42.90 32.88 33.99
C SER A 614 42.27 34.00 33.14
N PRO A 615 41.96 35.19 33.71
CA PRO A 615 41.50 36.35 32.96
C PRO A 615 42.41 36.76 31.79
N ASP A 616 43.72 36.50 31.87
CA ASP A 616 44.68 36.83 30.80
C ASP A 616 44.38 36.11 29.48
N LEU A 617 43.70 34.96 29.56
CA LEU A 617 43.28 34.19 28.41
C LEU A 617 42.16 34.87 27.61
N GLN A 618 41.43 35.80 28.23
CA GLN A 618 40.38 36.57 27.55
C GLN A 618 40.96 37.41 26.41
N ALA A 619 42.14 38.03 26.63
CA ALA A 619 42.81 38.82 25.60
C ALA A 619 43.23 37.99 24.36
N ARG A 620 43.45 36.68 24.52
CA ARG A 620 43.69 35.76 23.40
C ARG A 620 42.41 35.44 22.64
N LEU A 621 41.32 35.17 23.36
CA LEU A 621 40.01 34.90 22.78
C LEU A 621 39.45 36.12 22.03
N ASP A 622 39.69 37.34 22.53
CA ASP A 622 39.25 38.58 21.89
C ASP A 622 39.93 38.83 20.52
N ARG A 623 41.08 38.20 20.27
CA ARG A 623 41.76 38.24 18.96
C ARG A 623 41.15 37.29 17.95
N LEU A 624 40.40 36.27 18.40
CA LEU A 624 39.74 35.34 17.50
C LEU A 624 38.60 36.05 16.77
N GLN A 625 38.63 35.97 15.45
CA GLN A 625 37.56 36.47 14.60
C GLN A 625 36.65 35.33 14.17
N LYS A 626 35.40 35.67 13.84
CA LYS A 626 34.43 34.73 13.25
C LYS A 626 34.14 33.46 14.07
N VAL A 627 34.28 33.54 15.39
CA VAL A 627 34.03 32.40 16.29
C VAL A 627 32.54 32.08 16.35
N THR A 628 32.20 30.80 16.22
CA THR A 628 30.82 30.31 16.35
C THR A 628 30.70 29.25 17.45
N PRO A 629 29.49 29.01 18.02
CA PRO A 629 29.28 27.90 18.94
C PRO A 629 29.68 26.54 18.35
N GLY A 630 29.57 26.40 17.03
CA GLY A 630 30.01 25.22 16.28
C GLY A 630 31.51 24.92 16.44
N ASP A 631 32.35 25.94 16.63
CA ASP A 631 33.81 25.78 16.84
C ASP A 631 34.10 25.14 18.18
N PHE A 632 33.42 25.61 19.24
CA PHE A 632 33.49 24.99 20.55
C PHE A 632 33.02 23.53 20.50
N ALA A 633 31.93 23.25 19.77
CA ALA A 633 31.45 21.89 19.58
C ALA A 633 32.44 21.01 18.80
N ALA A 634 33.13 21.57 17.80
CA ALA A 634 34.18 20.86 17.06
C ALA A 634 35.37 20.51 17.95
N VAL A 635 35.86 21.47 18.73
CA VAL A 635 36.96 21.27 19.68
C VAL A 635 36.57 20.30 20.79
N ALA A 636 35.33 20.35 21.30
CA ALA A 636 34.81 19.37 22.26
C ALA A 636 34.73 17.95 21.65
N ARG A 637 34.42 17.80 20.36
CA ARG A 637 34.52 16.50 19.67
C ARG A 637 35.97 16.05 19.53
N GLN A 638 36.90 16.96 19.19
CA GLN A 638 38.33 16.65 19.11
C GLN A 638 38.87 16.16 20.46
N HIS A 639 38.39 16.69 21.58
CA HIS A 639 38.75 16.24 22.94
C HIS A 639 38.56 14.72 23.13
N ARG A 640 37.56 14.11 22.48
CA ARG A 640 37.31 12.65 22.53
C ARG A 640 38.43 11.81 21.93
N PHE A 641 39.19 12.39 20.99
CA PHE A 641 40.30 11.73 20.29
C PHE A 641 41.66 12.22 20.78
N ARG A 642 41.72 13.48 21.23
CA ARG A 642 42.91 14.13 21.76
C ARG A 642 42.53 14.91 23.01
N ALA A 643 42.67 14.26 24.17
CA ALA A 643 42.28 14.83 25.45
C ALA A 643 42.97 16.19 25.69
N LEU A 644 42.16 17.20 25.94
CA LEU A 644 42.60 18.51 26.40
C LEU A 644 42.79 18.41 27.92
N THR A 645 43.88 18.96 28.44
CA THR A 645 44.25 18.87 29.86
C THR A 645 44.23 20.22 30.57
N SER A 646 44.05 21.33 29.84
CA SER A 646 44.07 22.68 30.41
C SER A 646 43.24 23.68 29.58
N PRO A 647 42.87 24.85 30.15
CA PRO A 647 42.16 25.89 29.42
C PRO A 647 43.03 26.50 28.30
N VAL A 648 44.36 26.49 28.48
CA VAL A 648 45.32 26.92 27.45
C VAL A 648 45.24 25.99 26.23
N GLY A 649 45.14 24.68 26.45
CA GLY A 649 44.95 23.69 25.39
C GLY A 649 43.63 23.89 24.63
N LEU A 650 42.55 24.26 25.34
CA LEU A 650 41.26 24.55 24.72
C LEU A 650 41.31 25.78 23.81
N ILE A 651 41.99 26.86 24.23
CA ILE A 651 42.18 28.04 23.37
C ILE A 651 43.04 27.72 22.16
N ALA A 652 44.14 26.99 22.33
CA ALA A 652 45.00 26.60 21.20
C ALA A 652 44.24 25.77 20.16
N ALA A 653 43.35 24.87 20.60
CA ALA A 653 42.49 24.11 19.71
C ALA A 653 41.44 24.99 19.00
N LEU A 654 40.86 25.97 19.70
CA LEU A 654 39.96 26.96 19.09
C LEU A 654 40.68 27.88 18.08
N GLU A 655 41.90 28.31 18.39
CA GLU A 655 42.77 29.08 17.49
C GLU A 655 43.03 28.28 16.19
N ALA A 656 43.37 26.99 16.31
CA ALA A 656 43.58 26.10 15.18
C ALA A 656 42.29 25.89 14.34
N GLU A 657 41.15 25.68 14.99
CA GLU A 657 39.85 25.52 14.31
C GLU A 657 39.45 26.80 13.55
N CYS A 658 39.64 27.98 14.16
CA CYS A 658 39.36 29.26 13.51
C CYS A 658 40.29 29.53 12.34
N ALA A 659 41.58 29.19 12.45
CA ALA A 659 42.57 29.36 11.38
C ALA A 659 42.22 28.55 10.12
N MET A 660 41.68 27.34 10.28
CA MET A 660 41.25 26.50 9.15
C MET A 660 40.11 27.12 8.32
N LYS A 661 39.28 27.97 8.94
CA LYS A 661 38.17 28.65 8.25
C LYS A 661 38.60 29.86 7.42
N GLU A 662 39.76 30.45 7.71
CA GLU A 662 40.23 31.62 6.98
C GLU A 662 40.85 31.29 5.63
N GLY A 663 41.11 30.00 5.35
CA GLY A 663 41.90 29.57 4.19
C GLY A 663 43.35 30.08 4.25
N PRO A 664 44.28 29.50 3.49
CA PRO A 664 45.63 30.07 3.42
C PRO A 664 45.54 31.46 2.77
N LYS A 665 45.77 32.53 3.56
CA LYS A 665 46.10 33.85 3.04
C LYS A 665 47.48 33.77 2.38
N GLY A 666 47.49 33.40 1.10
CA GLY A 666 48.70 33.32 0.30
C GLY A 666 48.36 33.55 -1.17
N THR A 667 48.72 34.73 -1.65
CA THR A 667 48.91 35.03 -3.07
C THR A 667 49.88 33.99 -3.64
N LEU A 668 49.35 32.97 -4.31
CA LEU A 668 50.12 32.15 -5.24
C LEU A 668 50.31 32.99 -6.50
N GLY A 669 51.33 33.85 -6.47
CA GLY A 669 51.93 34.36 -7.69
C GLY A 669 52.53 33.19 -8.45
N PHE A 670 52.09 33.02 -9.69
CA PHE A 670 52.72 32.12 -10.65
C PHE A 670 54.20 32.48 -10.81
N LEU A 671 55.07 31.48 -10.70
CA LEU A 671 56.37 31.42 -11.35
C LEU A 671 56.57 30.01 -11.88
#